data_AF-A0A507F152-F1
#
_entry.id   AF-A0A507F152-F1
#
_cell.length_a   1.000
_cell.length_b   1.000
_cell.length_c   1.000
_cell.angle_alpha   90.00
_cell.angle_beta   90.00
_cell.angle_gamma   90.00
#
_symmetry.space_group_name_H-M   'P 1'
#
loop_
_entity.id
_entity.type
_entity.pdbx_description
1 polymer ?
#
loop_
_entity_poly.entity_id
_entity_poly.type
_entity_poly.pdbx_seq_one_letter_code
_entity_poly.pdbx_strand_id
1 'polypeptide(L)'
;MPTTPWQKLLVVIICLLSLLPGTGARVAVYGGGASFPSSLYEQWIQSFLQEHGSDVDISYTSSSSSVGLAQLQAESLTFAGSDIPPITNDTSITYFPAVAGAIALAYQIPHLREPLNLSRQNIADIFSGKLTTWSDPSLQLLNPTLASVLPSATTPKITLVVRQPGSGTTANFVKALHLFDPSFPGPISSSVDWNNITNGGQVFVANTNVAVGMLVASIPYSLSYMDLNEIYKANKTGANSIGVASIVNRNGTIVTATWQSMQAAMSRDVNSSFTTDTIDTPYPQAYPITVYTNYVLRNNAIGRDILTARWTLRFLYWTLTRGSDIAIQNNFAPLTAEMVKHGTTILESLTQNDQVMFGQTYCDYPSGSSAGCKHGYCFLDLPFQDSAAQCICDPGFINYQNGDCSEKANGYRLAKNDAFGIICISLMAVGLLIVCIVWSSTFLARHRPQIKAIAPSCCWVLLMGCLLGNIGILPYAGMPTDASCKIRLFFPPVAFGAAFGMMMMKLWRIYLIFGYERKTRISIARNSVLIASTLGIVVAELVLTGLWVAFASPSVVVSIENVTTGAVYQECGVVPEKQGLHTAFLILLYCFNALLLFVCLFFAYATRKAYNRFGESKNIGFSIYIVTILVIFAVPAAYILPMQTDTERGTQRLLTCLIMFIISTGISLILFLPRLREVWKVQANSDSQSSPTSGGAAVHRFLSVRRKSNPEQISSFHVHAVHPTVCEVGLRQDRFGAQWQSATLCALCELDLLLFLENVKSSKVLVSFKLSEILVEVLSAESSAASGSFSTSSNSATRLSLKMKADQTASHIVEFPSREKMRPFLSLVTRQDQPPRSRFSRATASMVESSAT
;
A
#
# COMPACT_ATOMS: atom_id res chain seq x y z
N MET A 1 20.89 2.63 -17.38
CA MET A 1 21.23 1.40 -18.14
C MET A 1 19.96 0.89 -18.76
N PRO A 2 19.89 0.67 -20.08
CA PRO A 2 18.72 0.07 -20.69
C PRO A 2 18.69 -1.41 -20.31
N THR A 3 17.69 -1.79 -19.53
CA THR A 3 17.37 -3.20 -19.25
C THR A 3 17.13 -3.93 -20.57
N THR A 4 17.70 -5.12 -20.71
CA THR A 4 17.61 -5.92 -21.93
C THR A 4 16.15 -6.33 -22.21
N PRO A 5 15.76 -6.59 -23.46
CA PRO A 5 14.37 -6.95 -23.81
C PRO A 5 13.84 -8.15 -23.01
N TRP A 6 14.69 -9.09 -22.61
CA TRP A 6 14.34 -10.21 -21.72
C TRP A 6 14.11 -9.77 -20.26
N GLN A 7 14.82 -8.76 -19.75
CA GLN A 7 14.57 -8.16 -18.43
C GLN A 7 13.29 -7.33 -18.40
N LYS A 8 12.94 -6.67 -19.50
CA LYS A 8 11.65 -5.99 -19.66
C LYS A 8 10.50 -7.00 -19.78
N LEU A 9 10.71 -8.11 -20.49
CA LEU A 9 9.75 -9.21 -20.56
C LEU A 9 9.57 -9.88 -19.18
N LEU A 10 10.64 -10.08 -18.40
CA LEU A 10 10.56 -10.62 -17.03
C LEU A 10 9.86 -9.66 -16.08
N VAL A 11 10.12 -8.34 -16.15
CA VAL A 11 9.44 -7.33 -15.33
C VAL A 11 7.97 -7.17 -15.75
N VAL A 12 7.66 -7.28 -17.04
CA VAL A 12 6.27 -7.28 -17.54
C VAL A 12 5.54 -8.56 -17.14
N ILE A 13 6.17 -9.73 -17.20
CA ILE A 13 5.62 -11.00 -16.72
C ILE A 13 5.46 -11.00 -15.19
N ILE A 14 6.42 -10.48 -14.42
CA ILE A 14 6.32 -10.32 -12.96
C ILE A 14 5.27 -9.27 -12.58
N CYS A 15 5.11 -8.19 -13.34
CA CYS A 15 4.01 -7.22 -13.19
C CYS A 15 2.65 -7.80 -13.61
N LEU A 16 2.57 -8.67 -14.63
CA LEU A 16 1.35 -9.36 -15.04
C LEU A 16 0.98 -10.51 -14.09
N LEU A 17 1.94 -11.16 -13.44
CA LEU A 17 1.71 -12.15 -12.38
C LEU A 17 1.40 -11.52 -11.02
N SER A 18 1.82 -10.26 -10.78
CA SER A 18 1.41 -9.47 -9.59
C SER A 18 0.14 -8.64 -9.83
N LEU A 19 -0.40 -8.65 -11.05
CA LEU A 19 -1.71 -8.12 -11.44
C LEU A 19 -2.74 -9.23 -11.70
N LEU A 20 -2.46 -10.47 -11.32
CA LEU A 20 -3.54 -11.38 -11.00
C LEU A 20 -4.01 -11.00 -9.59
N PRO A 21 -5.09 -10.22 -9.40
CA PRO A 21 -5.88 -10.48 -8.22
C PRO A 21 -6.16 -11.98 -8.28
N GLY A 22 -5.77 -12.70 -7.23
CA GLY A 22 -6.40 -13.98 -6.97
C GLY A 22 -7.87 -13.67 -6.76
N THR A 23 -8.64 -13.53 -7.84
CA THR A 23 -10.09 -13.63 -7.80
C THR A 23 -10.34 -15.09 -7.57
N GLY A 24 -10.14 -15.54 -6.32
CA GLY A 24 -10.94 -16.63 -5.82
C GLY A 24 -12.38 -16.26 -6.15
N ALA A 25 -13.09 -17.14 -6.84
CA ALA A 25 -14.50 -16.90 -7.11
C ALA A 25 -15.17 -16.64 -5.75
N ARG A 26 -15.78 -15.45 -5.59
CA ARG A 26 -16.50 -15.11 -4.37
C ARG A 26 -17.59 -16.13 -4.16
N VAL A 27 -17.78 -16.54 -2.91
CA VAL A 27 -18.88 -17.45 -2.57
C VAL A 27 -20.19 -16.70 -2.75
N ALA A 28 -21.13 -17.25 -3.51
CA ALA A 28 -22.41 -16.60 -3.76
C ALA A 28 -23.49 -17.18 -2.85
N VAL A 29 -24.08 -16.33 -2.01
CA VAL A 29 -25.21 -16.67 -1.13
C VAL A 29 -26.48 -16.04 -1.71
N TYR A 30 -27.46 -16.89 -2.01
CA TYR A 30 -28.74 -16.47 -2.56
C TYR A 30 -29.84 -16.63 -1.52
N GLY A 31 -30.37 -15.51 -1.04
CA GLY A 31 -31.58 -15.45 -0.23
C GLY A 31 -32.79 -15.00 -1.05
N GLY A 32 -33.99 -15.28 -0.58
CA GLY A 32 -35.22 -14.78 -1.21
C GLY A 32 -36.48 -15.02 -0.38
N GLY A 33 -37.59 -14.42 -0.81
CA GLY A 33 -38.90 -14.66 -0.22
C GLY A 33 -39.63 -13.40 0.25
N ALA A 34 -40.02 -13.36 1.52
CA ALA A 34 -40.81 -12.28 2.10
C ALA A 34 -40.28 -10.87 1.74
N SER A 35 -41.15 -10.05 1.16
CA SER A 35 -40.85 -8.63 0.94
C SER A 35 -40.97 -7.78 2.20
N PHE A 36 -41.54 -8.32 3.29
CA PHE A 36 -41.72 -7.60 4.55
C PHE A 36 -40.39 -7.14 5.19
N PRO A 37 -39.35 -7.99 5.30
CA PRO A 37 -38.04 -7.54 5.80
C PRO A 37 -37.06 -7.09 4.71
N SER A 38 -37.44 -7.05 3.43
CA SER A 38 -36.42 -6.99 2.36
C SER A 38 -35.52 -5.76 2.44
N SER A 39 -36.07 -4.59 2.77
CA SER A 39 -35.27 -3.37 2.98
C SER A 39 -34.32 -3.47 4.18
N LEU A 40 -34.69 -4.19 5.25
CA LEU A 40 -33.78 -4.43 6.37
C LEU A 40 -32.67 -5.42 5.96
N TYR A 41 -33.03 -6.49 5.26
CA TYR A 41 -32.06 -7.48 4.79
C TYR A 41 -31.05 -6.85 3.82
N GLU A 42 -31.47 -5.95 2.94
CA GLU A 42 -30.57 -5.16 2.10
C GLU A 42 -29.55 -4.36 2.92
N GLN A 43 -29.98 -3.71 4.02
CA GLN A 43 -29.10 -2.93 4.89
C GLN A 43 -28.12 -3.82 5.67
N TRP A 44 -28.59 -4.97 6.16
CA TRP A 44 -27.74 -5.99 6.78
C TRP A 44 -26.72 -6.57 5.79
N ILE A 45 -27.14 -6.90 4.57
CA ILE A 45 -26.26 -7.38 3.51
C ILE A 45 -25.18 -6.34 3.20
N GLN A 46 -25.56 -5.08 3.01
CA GLN A 46 -24.61 -4.01 2.73
C GLN A 46 -23.58 -3.86 3.86
N SER A 47 -24.02 -3.91 5.11
CA SER A 47 -23.13 -3.78 6.27
C SER A 47 -22.21 -4.99 6.40
N PHE A 48 -22.72 -6.21 6.22
CA PHE A 48 -21.92 -7.43 6.23
C PHE A 48 -20.88 -7.45 5.11
N LEU A 49 -21.24 -7.00 3.90
CA LEU A 49 -20.33 -6.92 2.76
C LEU A 49 -19.27 -5.82 2.89
N GLN A 50 -19.49 -4.80 3.74
CA GLN A 50 -18.42 -3.85 4.08
C GLN A 50 -17.31 -4.53 4.90
N GLU A 51 -17.66 -5.47 5.77
CA GLU A 51 -16.71 -6.23 6.59
C GLU A 51 -16.10 -7.43 5.85
N HIS A 52 -16.86 -8.08 4.96
CA HIS A 52 -16.51 -9.40 4.41
C HIS A 52 -16.65 -9.52 2.87
N GLY A 53 -16.88 -8.43 2.15
CA GLY A 53 -17.16 -8.45 0.70
C GLY A 53 -15.98 -8.86 -0.19
N SER A 54 -14.78 -9.06 0.37
CA SER A 54 -13.67 -9.72 -0.32
C SER A 54 -13.95 -11.20 -0.61
N ASP A 55 -14.70 -11.87 0.27
CA ASP A 55 -14.79 -13.32 0.32
C ASP A 55 -16.15 -13.88 -0.17
N VAL A 56 -17.20 -13.07 -0.04
CA VAL A 56 -18.59 -13.47 -0.31
C VAL A 56 -19.35 -12.39 -1.05
N ASP A 57 -20.34 -12.81 -1.84
CA ASP A 57 -21.39 -11.97 -2.39
C ASP A 57 -22.75 -12.50 -1.89
N ILE A 58 -23.62 -11.61 -1.42
CA ILE A 58 -24.92 -11.98 -0.84
C ILE A 58 -26.01 -11.17 -1.54
N SER A 59 -27.03 -11.87 -2.00
CA SER A 59 -28.21 -11.25 -2.62
C SER A 59 -29.49 -11.74 -1.96
N TYR A 60 -30.50 -10.86 -1.91
CA TYR A 60 -31.84 -11.22 -1.45
C TYR A 60 -32.89 -10.83 -2.49
N THR A 61 -33.60 -11.82 -3.04
CA THR A 61 -34.66 -11.58 -4.02
C THR A 61 -36.01 -11.43 -3.32
N SER A 62 -36.48 -10.18 -3.23
CA SER A 62 -37.77 -9.83 -2.63
C SER A 62 -38.95 -10.30 -3.49
N SER A 63 -39.88 -11.06 -2.89
CA SER A 63 -41.09 -11.57 -3.53
C SER A 63 -42.21 -11.78 -2.51
N SER A 64 -42.67 -13.02 -2.31
CA SER A 64 -43.65 -13.42 -1.30
C SER A 64 -43.11 -14.57 -0.45
N SER A 65 -43.62 -14.72 0.78
CA SER A 65 -43.18 -15.80 1.68
C SER A 65 -43.41 -17.18 1.07
N SER A 66 -44.56 -17.40 0.41
CA SER A 66 -44.86 -18.66 -0.28
C SER A 66 -43.91 -18.94 -1.45
N VAL A 67 -43.51 -17.93 -2.22
CA VAL A 67 -42.53 -18.08 -3.32
C VAL A 67 -41.14 -18.39 -2.77
N GLY A 68 -40.69 -17.71 -1.72
CA GLY A 68 -39.41 -17.97 -1.08
C GLY A 68 -39.29 -19.39 -0.54
N LEU A 69 -40.34 -19.88 0.14
CA LEU A 69 -40.40 -21.26 0.63
C LEU A 69 -40.34 -22.28 -0.51
N ALA A 70 -41.07 -22.06 -1.60
CA ALA A 70 -41.03 -22.93 -2.78
C ALA A 70 -39.66 -22.93 -3.46
N GLN A 71 -39.00 -21.76 -3.58
CA GLN A 71 -37.66 -21.64 -4.13
C GLN A 71 -36.59 -22.28 -3.23
N LEU A 72 -36.74 -22.19 -1.91
CA LEU A 72 -35.89 -22.89 -0.96
C LEU A 72 -36.06 -24.40 -1.11
N GLN A 73 -37.29 -24.92 -1.20
CA GLN A 73 -37.55 -26.34 -1.44
C GLN A 73 -36.94 -26.82 -2.77
N ALA A 74 -37.01 -25.99 -3.81
CA ALA A 74 -36.43 -26.26 -5.13
C ALA A 74 -34.89 -26.05 -5.22
N GLU A 75 -34.18 -25.95 -4.10
CA GLU A 75 -32.70 -25.79 -4.05
C GLU A 75 -32.17 -24.53 -4.75
N SER A 76 -33.04 -23.55 -5.01
CA SER A 76 -32.67 -22.31 -5.70
C SER A 76 -32.13 -21.25 -4.75
N LEU A 77 -32.41 -21.39 -3.44
CA LEU A 77 -31.97 -20.48 -2.38
C LEU A 77 -31.15 -21.24 -1.34
N THR A 78 -30.25 -20.51 -0.69
CA THR A 78 -29.49 -20.96 0.50
C THR A 78 -30.27 -20.78 1.79
N PHE A 79 -31.08 -19.71 1.87
CA PHE A 79 -32.04 -19.44 2.93
C PHE A 79 -33.25 -18.69 2.36
N ALA A 80 -34.41 -18.84 3.01
CA ALA A 80 -35.59 -18.03 2.70
C ALA A 80 -35.95 -17.11 3.85
N GLY A 81 -36.52 -15.94 3.53
CA GLY A 81 -37.24 -15.10 4.49
C GLY A 81 -38.73 -15.41 4.42
N SER A 82 -39.39 -15.61 5.57
CA SER A 82 -40.81 -15.92 5.63
C SER A 82 -41.51 -15.31 6.85
N ASP A 83 -42.60 -14.58 6.61
CA ASP A 83 -43.43 -13.99 7.68
C ASP A 83 -44.45 -15.00 8.24
N ILE A 84 -44.51 -16.16 7.62
CA ILE A 84 -45.37 -17.29 8.03
C ILE A 84 -44.49 -18.51 8.28
N PRO A 85 -44.87 -19.39 9.23
CA PRO A 85 -44.18 -20.65 9.40
C PRO A 85 -44.27 -21.49 8.12
N PRO A 86 -43.22 -22.26 7.76
CA PRO A 86 -43.29 -23.19 6.65
C PRO A 86 -44.36 -24.25 6.91
N ILE A 87 -45.29 -24.42 5.98
CA ILE A 87 -46.31 -25.48 6.04
C ILE A 87 -45.69 -26.74 5.42
N THR A 88 -44.99 -27.51 6.23
CA THR A 88 -44.31 -28.74 5.78
C THR A 88 -44.17 -29.75 6.92
N ASN A 89 -44.25 -31.04 6.58
CA ASN A 89 -43.89 -32.14 7.48
C ASN A 89 -42.42 -32.57 7.32
N ASP A 90 -41.69 -31.89 6.43
CA ASP A 90 -40.27 -32.14 6.19
C ASP A 90 -39.45 -31.68 7.41
N THR A 91 -38.92 -32.64 8.16
CA THR A 91 -38.11 -32.41 9.36
C THR A 91 -36.74 -31.80 9.04
N SER A 92 -36.33 -31.77 7.78
CA SER A 92 -35.11 -31.05 7.37
C SER A 92 -35.31 -29.53 7.38
N ILE A 93 -36.55 -29.05 7.28
CA ILE A 93 -36.84 -27.62 7.27
C ILE A 93 -36.82 -27.10 8.70
N THR A 94 -35.93 -26.14 8.95
CA THR A 94 -35.81 -25.45 10.22
C THR A 94 -36.05 -23.96 10.02
N TYR A 95 -36.69 -23.30 10.99
CA TYR A 95 -36.92 -21.87 10.94
C TYR A 95 -36.86 -21.25 12.33
N PHE A 96 -36.49 -19.97 12.37
CA PHE A 96 -36.45 -19.17 13.59
C PHE A 96 -36.62 -17.68 13.25
N PRO A 97 -37.10 -16.85 14.19
CA PRO A 97 -37.25 -15.41 13.97
C PRO A 97 -35.91 -14.74 13.65
N ALA A 98 -35.92 -13.86 12.66
CA ALA A 98 -34.82 -12.94 12.37
C ALA A 98 -35.00 -11.60 13.09
N VAL A 99 -36.24 -11.08 13.06
CA VAL A 99 -36.63 -9.79 13.65
C VAL A 99 -38.16 -9.75 13.79
N ALA A 100 -38.69 -8.81 14.57
CA ALA A 100 -40.12 -8.47 14.56
C ALA A 100 -40.39 -7.15 13.84
N GLY A 101 -41.52 -7.06 13.15
CA GLY A 101 -41.98 -5.85 12.48
C GLY A 101 -43.47 -5.60 12.70
N ALA A 102 -43.89 -4.35 12.50
CA ALA A 102 -45.29 -3.96 12.54
C ALA A 102 -45.89 -4.03 11.14
N ILE A 103 -47.00 -4.72 10.99
CA ILE A 103 -47.91 -4.51 9.86
C ILE A 103 -48.70 -3.24 10.17
N ALA A 104 -48.20 -2.13 9.66
CA ALA A 104 -48.74 -0.81 9.85
C ALA A 104 -49.88 -0.53 8.85
N LEU A 105 -50.86 0.24 9.30
CA LEU A 105 -51.96 0.70 8.45
C LEU A 105 -51.55 2.03 7.81
N ALA A 106 -51.22 1.96 6.53
CA ALA A 106 -50.82 3.09 5.70
C ALA A 106 -52.06 3.72 5.07
N TYR A 107 -52.22 5.03 5.17
CA TYR A 107 -53.30 5.73 4.48
C TYR A 107 -52.79 6.97 3.77
N GLN A 108 -53.52 7.37 2.74
CA GLN A 108 -53.37 8.69 2.14
C GLN A 108 -54.70 9.39 2.29
N ILE A 109 -54.76 10.43 3.13
CA ILE A 109 -55.89 11.36 3.16
C ILE A 109 -55.32 12.76 2.92
N PRO A 110 -55.69 13.45 1.82
CA PRO A 110 -55.17 14.77 1.54
C PRO A 110 -55.41 15.73 2.70
N HIS A 111 -54.39 16.52 3.04
CA HIS A 111 -54.43 17.54 4.08
C HIS A 111 -54.60 17.05 5.53
N LEU A 112 -54.75 15.74 5.78
CA LEU A 112 -54.73 15.22 7.14
C LEU A 112 -53.30 15.21 7.68
N ARG A 113 -53.05 15.96 8.75
CA ARG A 113 -51.73 16.09 9.38
C ARG A 113 -51.59 15.31 10.68
N GLU A 114 -52.70 15.10 11.38
CA GLU A 114 -52.74 14.36 12.63
C GLU A 114 -52.81 12.85 12.36
N PRO A 115 -52.22 12.00 13.22
CA PRO A 115 -52.34 10.55 13.09
C PRO A 115 -53.81 10.09 13.17
N LEU A 116 -54.25 9.32 12.18
CA LEU A 116 -55.49 8.57 12.22
C LEU A 116 -55.44 7.49 13.32
N ASN A 117 -56.42 7.47 14.20
CA ASN A 117 -56.63 6.44 15.20
C ASN A 117 -57.73 5.47 14.71
N LEU A 118 -57.44 4.17 14.72
CA LEU A 118 -58.39 3.14 14.33
C LEU A 118 -58.64 2.19 15.50
N SER A 119 -59.89 1.83 15.75
CA SER A 119 -60.18 0.67 16.59
C SER A 119 -59.96 -0.63 15.82
N ARG A 120 -59.76 -1.74 16.54
CA ARG A 120 -59.70 -3.09 15.97
C ARG A 120 -60.93 -3.39 15.09
N GLN A 121 -62.13 -3.03 15.57
CA GLN A 121 -63.36 -3.19 14.81
C GLN A 121 -63.39 -2.34 13.54
N ASN A 122 -62.94 -1.07 13.58
CA ASN A 122 -62.87 -0.25 12.37
C ASN A 122 -62.02 -0.88 11.29
N ILE A 123 -60.88 -1.49 11.67
CA ILE A 123 -60.00 -2.15 10.71
C ILE A 123 -60.72 -3.35 10.08
N ALA A 124 -61.35 -4.22 10.88
CA ALA A 124 -62.11 -5.36 10.37
C ALA A 124 -63.28 -4.93 9.47
N ASP A 125 -64.00 -3.87 9.85
CA ASP A 125 -65.15 -3.37 9.08
C ASP A 125 -64.72 -2.73 7.76
N ILE A 126 -63.59 -2.01 7.72
CA ILE A 126 -63.06 -1.45 6.48
C ILE A 126 -62.68 -2.56 5.50
N PHE A 127 -61.93 -3.55 5.96
CA PHE A 127 -61.43 -4.62 5.10
C PHE A 127 -62.49 -5.67 4.74
N SER A 128 -63.63 -5.71 5.43
CA SER A 128 -64.81 -6.52 5.07
C SER A 128 -65.83 -5.77 4.22
N GLY A 129 -65.62 -4.47 3.96
CA GLY A 129 -66.57 -3.63 3.21
C GLY A 129 -67.82 -3.20 4.00
N LYS A 130 -67.89 -3.47 5.32
CA LYS A 130 -68.94 -2.93 6.20
C LYS A 130 -68.78 -1.42 6.40
N LEU A 131 -67.54 -0.93 6.49
CA LEU A 131 -67.20 0.49 6.61
C LEU A 131 -66.52 0.96 5.32
N THR A 132 -67.21 1.77 4.52
CA THR A 132 -66.76 2.13 3.16
C THR A 132 -66.42 3.60 2.98
N THR A 133 -66.64 4.45 3.98
CA THR A 133 -66.45 5.91 3.87
C THR A 133 -65.67 6.47 5.05
N TRP A 134 -64.83 7.46 4.79
CA TRP A 134 -64.05 8.14 5.83
C TRP A 134 -64.90 9.01 6.78
N SER A 135 -66.15 9.33 6.38
CA SER A 135 -67.13 10.07 7.18
C SER A 135 -67.91 9.22 8.17
N ASP A 136 -67.57 7.94 8.33
CA ASP A 136 -68.28 7.04 9.25
C ASP A 136 -68.25 7.58 10.69
N PRO A 137 -69.40 7.61 11.42
CA PRO A 137 -69.46 8.15 12.77
C PRO A 137 -68.48 7.50 13.75
N SER A 138 -68.19 6.21 13.58
CA SER A 138 -67.23 5.50 14.46
C SER A 138 -65.79 5.97 14.25
N LEU A 139 -65.42 6.35 13.01
CA LEU A 139 -64.12 6.96 12.71
C LEU A 139 -64.04 8.39 13.24
N GLN A 140 -65.10 9.19 13.08
CA GLN A 140 -65.15 10.57 13.56
C GLN A 140 -65.09 10.66 15.09
N LEU A 141 -65.70 9.71 15.80
CA LEU A 141 -65.67 9.66 17.26
C LEU A 141 -64.24 9.45 17.81
N LEU A 142 -63.44 8.64 17.12
CA LEU A 142 -62.03 8.41 17.48
C LEU A 142 -61.09 9.49 16.92
N ASN A 143 -61.55 10.26 15.92
CA ASN A 143 -60.77 11.25 15.20
C ASN A 143 -61.58 12.52 14.93
N PRO A 144 -61.81 13.38 15.93
CA PRO A 144 -62.58 14.61 15.75
C PRO A 144 -62.03 15.52 14.64
N THR A 145 -60.72 15.44 14.37
CA THR A 145 -60.04 16.21 13.31
C THR A 145 -60.46 15.80 11.90
N LEU A 146 -60.86 14.54 11.66
CA LEU A 146 -61.33 14.07 10.35
C LEU A 146 -62.54 14.85 9.84
N ALA A 147 -63.45 15.21 10.74
CA ALA A 147 -64.67 15.93 10.40
C ALA A 147 -64.40 17.29 9.73
N SER A 148 -63.24 17.91 10.02
CA SER A 148 -62.83 19.19 9.44
C SER A 148 -62.07 19.07 8.11
N VAL A 149 -61.50 17.88 7.83
CA VAL A 149 -60.65 17.63 6.65
C VAL A 149 -61.44 17.00 5.51
N LEU A 150 -62.52 16.27 5.81
CA LEU A 150 -63.34 15.57 4.84
C LEU A 150 -64.61 16.36 4.48
N PRO A 151 -65.03 16.40 3.20
CA PRO A 151 -66.30 17.01 2.81
C PRO A 151 -67.50 16.31 3.47
N SER A 152 -68.57 17.06 3.74
CA SER A 152 -69.85 16.55 4.29
C SER A 152 -70.60 15.55 3.38
N ALA A 153 -70.17 15.39 2.12
CA ALA A 153 -70.76 14.42 1.20
C ALA A 153 -70.12 13.04 1.41
N THR A 154 -70.89 11.97 1.25
CA THR A 154 -70.56 10.53 1.38
C THR A 154 -69.42 10.01 0.49
N THR A 155 -68.65 10.90 -0.13
CA THR A 155 -67.48 10.66 -0.97
C THR A 155 -66.35 11.57 -0.55
N PRO A 156 -65.11 11.08 -0.50
CA PRO A 156 -64.63 9.86 -1.16
C PRO A 156 -64.81 8.58 -0.33
N LYS A 157 -65.05 7.46 -1.04
CA LYS A 157 -65.02 6.12 -0.45
C LYS A 157 -63.59 5.73 -0.10
N ILE A 158 -63.45 4.81 0.84
CA ILE A 158 -62.15 4.20 1.16
C ILE A 158 -61.76 3.30 -0.02
N THR A 159 -60.58 3.55 -0.58
CA THR A 159 -59.98 2.69 -1.60
C THR A 159 -58.95 1.78 -0.95
N LEU A 160 -59.07 0.47 -1.13
CA LEU A 160 -58.11 -0.47 -0.56
C LEU A 160 -56.95 -0.70 -1.53
N VAL A 161 -55.73 -0.65 -1.01
CA VAL A 161 -54.57 -1.24 -1.67
C VAL A 161 -54.21 -2.49 -0.89
N VAL A 162 -54.02 -3.61 -1.56
CA VAL A 162 -53.80 -4.91 -0.93
C VAL A 162 -52.68 -5.67 -1.65
N ARG A 163 -52.14 -6.69 -0.98
CA ARG A 163 -51.10 -7.54 -1.56
C ARG A 163 -51.70 -8.63 -2.43
N GLN A 164 -50.98 -8.98 -3.51
CA GLN A 164 -51.28 -10.16 -4.33
C GLN A 164 -51.30 -11.46 -3.48
N PRO A 165 -51.97 -12.52 -3.96
CA PRO A 165 -51.98 -13.83 -3.29
C PRO A 165 -50.57 -14.38 -3.00
N GLY A 166 -50.44 -15.12 -1.89
CA GLY A 166 -49.18 -15.72 -1.43
C GLY A 166 -48.33 -14.86 -0.48
N SER A 167 -48.86 -13.73 0.00
CA SER A 167 -48.15 -12.80 0.88
C SER A 167 -48.25 -13.21 2.36
N GLY A 168 -47.11 -13.36 3.04
CA GLY A 168 -47.07 -13.61 4.49
C GLY A 168 -47.60 -12.42 5.31
N THR A 169 -47.39 -11.20 4.83
CA THR A 169 -48.03 -9.99 5.39
C THR A 169 -49.55 -10.10 5.33
N THR A 170 -50.13 -10.60 4.22
CA THR A 170 -51.58 -10.81 4.10
C THR A 170 -52.07 -11.87 5.08
N ALA A 171 -51.37 -13.00 5.19
CA ALA A 171 -51.78 -14.08 6.09
C ALA A 171 -51.90 -13.60 7.54
N ASN A 172 -50.88 -12.88 8.02
CA ASN A 172 -50.89 -12.33 9.38
C ASN A 172 -51.89 -11.18 9.54
N PHE A 173 -52.05 -10.32 8.52
CA PHE A 173 -53.06 -9.26 8.58
C PHE A 173 -54.47 -9.83 8.68
N VAL A 174 -54.83 -10.81 7.85
CA VAL A 174 -56.14 -11.46 7.87
C VAL A 174 -56.36 -12.23 9.17
N LYS A 175 -55.31 -12.85 9.73
CA LYS A 175 -55.36 -13.42 11.08
C LYS A 175 -55.70 -12.37 12.13
N ALA A 176 -55.10 -11.19 12.06
CA ALA A 176 -55.45 -10.07 12.95
C ALA A 176 -56.92 -9.63 12.76
N LEU A 177 -57.42 -9.58 11.52
CA LEU A 177 -58.83 -9.24 11.26
C LEU A 177 -59.79 -10.24 11.94
N HIS A 178 -59.48 -11.54 11.90
CA HIS A 178 -60.25 -12.58 12.61
C HIS A 178 -60.18 -12.45 14.13
N LEU A 179 -59.04 -12.00 14.68
CA LEU A 179 -58.91 -11.72 16.12
C LEU A 179 -59.66 -10.45 16.52
N PHE A 180 -59.75 -9.48 15.62
CA PHE A 180 -60.46 -8.22 15.84
C PHE A 180 -61.98 -8.38 15.73
N ASP A 181 -62.44 -9.15 14.73
CA ASP A 181 -63.84 -9.50 14.51
C ASP A 181 -63.92 -10.98 14.09
N PRO A 182 -64.36 -11.90 14.97
CA PRO A 182 -64.53 -13.31 14.63
C PRO A 182 -65.53 -13.58 13.48
N SER A 183 -66.33 -12.58 13.08
CA SER A 183 -67.24 -12.65 11.93
C SER A 183 -66.62 -12.21 10.60
N PHE A 184 -65.33 -11.88 10.58
CA PHE A 184 -64.65 -11.39 9.39
C PHE A 184 -64.80 -12.37 8.19
N PRO A 185 -65.33 -11.92 7.04
CA PRO A 185 -65.51 -12.77 5.88
C PRO A 185 -64.17 -13.06 5.20
N GLY A 186 -63.79 -14.33 5.09
CA GLY A 186 -62.62 -14.77 4.32
C GLY A 186 -61.73 -15.78 5.06
N PRO A 187 -60.92 -16.56 4.34
CA PRO A 187 -60.06 -17.57 4.95
C PRO A 187 -58.81 -16.93 5.60
N ILE A 188 -58.36 -17.46 6.74
CA ILE A 188 -57.02 -17.16 7.28
C ILE A 188 -55.97 -17.78 6.34
N SER A 189 -55.50 -16.98 5.38
CA SER A 189 -54.70 -17.45 4.25
C SER A 189 -53.76 -16.35 3.75
N SER A 190 -52.62 -16.74 3.17
CA SER A 190 -51.75 -15.82 2.42
C SER A 190 -52.33 -15.42 1.05
N SER A 191 -53.34 -16.16 0.59
CA SER A 191 -54.05 -15.98 -0.66
C SER A 191 -55.51 -15.67 -0.39
N VAL A 192 -55.87 -14.40 -0.57
CA VAL A 192 -57.21 -13.87 -0.28
C VAL A 192 -57.72 -13.10 -1.50
N ASP A 193 -58.98 -13.32 -1.84
CA ASP A 193 -59.68 -12.56 -2.87
C ASP A 193 -60.44 -11.38 -2.25
N TRP A 194 -59.75 -10.24 -2.19
CA TRP A 194 -60.27 -9.01 -1.60
C TRP A 194 -61.47 -8.42 -2.35
N ASN A 195 -61.64 -8.70 -3.65
CA ASN A 195 -62.80 -8.22 -4.41
C ASN A 195 -64.09 -8.90 -3.92
N ASN A 196 -64.02 -10.20 -3.64
CA ASN A 196 -65.14 -10.96 -3.12
C ASN A 196 -65.46 -10.60 -1.66
N ILE A 197 -64.44 -10.36 -0.83
CA ILE A 197 -64.61 -10.01 0.59
C ILE A 197 -65.27 -8.64 0.77
N THR A 198 -64.85 -7.65 -0.02
CA THR A 198 -65.25 -6.24 0.16
C THR A 198 -66.58 -5.90 -0.52
N ASN A 199 -67.25 -6.88 -1.14
CA ASN A 199 -68.57 -6.77 -1.76
C ASN A 199 -68.74 -5.54 -2.69
N GLY A 200 -67.78 -5.35 -3.61
CA GLY A 200 -67.80 -4.24 -4.58
C GLY A 200 -67.06 -2.96 -4.16
N GLY A 201 -66.22 -3.03 -3.12
CA GLY A 201 -65.25 -1.98 -2.79
C GLY A 201 -64.20 -1.78 -3.90
N GLN A 202 -63.60 -0.59 -3.96
CA GLN A 202 -62.48 -0.34 -4.88
C GLN A 202 -61.20 -0.94 -4.30
N VAL A 203 -60.61 -1.92 -4.99
CA VAL A 203 -59.40 -2.64 -4.56
C VAL A 203 -58.32 -2.56 -5.64
N PHE A 204 -57.11 -2.18 -5.25
CA PHE A 204 -55.89 -2.24 -6.07
C PHE A 204 -54.94 -3.28 -5.50
N VAL A 205 -54.30 -4.07 -6.38
CA VAL A 205 -53.42 -5.17 -5.98
C VAL A 205 -51.97 -4.85 -6.32
N ALA A 206 -51.07 -5.08 -5.35
CA ALA A 206 -49.63 -4.88 -5.51
C ALA A 206 -48.81 -6.14 -5.16
N ASN A 207 -47.67 -6.30 -5.83
CA ASN A 207 -46.88 -7.53 -5.75
C ASN A 207 -46.04 -7.63 -4.45
N THR A 208 -45.50 -6.51 -3.99
CA THR A 208 -44.58 -6.39 -2.84
C THR A 208 -45.02 -5.23 -1.91
N ASN A 209 -44.50 -5.17 -0.69
CA ASN A 209 -44.78 -4.04 0.20
C ASN A 209 -44.25 -2.71 -0.36
N VAL A 210 -43.11 -2.71 -1.05
CA VAL A 210 -42.59 -1.54 -1.77
C VAL A 210 -43.63 -1.00 -2.77
N ALA A 211 -44.23 -1.89 -3.57
CA ALA A 211 -45.26 -1.53 -4.53
C ALA A 211 -46.55 -1.03 -3.87
N VAL A 212 -46.93 -1.60 -2.72
CA VAL A 212 -48.05 -1.11 -1.91
C VAL A 212 -47.80 0.35 -1.48
N GLY A 213 -46.61 0.66 -0.93
CA GLY A 213 -46.28 2.02 -0.50
C GLY A 213 -46.36 3.04 -1.63
N MET A 214 -45.87 2.69 -2.82
CA MET A 214 -45.97 3.56 -4.01
C MET A 214 -47.41 3.79 -4.45
N LEU A 215 -48.26 2.76 -4.41
CA LEU A 215 -49.68 2.90 -4.76
C LEU A 215 -50.43 3.75 -3.73
N VAL A 216 -50.20 3.54 -2.43
CA VAL A 216 -50.84 4.35 -1.38
C VAL A 216 -50.45 5.83 -1.52
N ALA A 217 -49.17 6.14 -1.75
CA ALA A 217 -48.75 7.52 -2.02
C ALA A 217 -49.45 8.15 -3.24
N SER A 218 -49.81 7.34 -4.23
CA SER A 218 -50.34 7.82 -5.51
C SER A 218 -51.86 7.89 -5.57
N ILE A 219 -52.56 7.18 -4.67
CA ILE A 219 -54.02 7.04 -4.67
C ILE A 219 -54.59 7.79 -3.46
N PRO A 220 -55.16 8.98 -3.64
CA PRO A 220 -55.82 9.71 -2.55
C PRO A 220 -56.96 8.89 -1.93
N TYR A 221 -57.15 9.05 -0.63
CA TYR A 221 -58.17 8.36 0.17
C TYR A 221 -58.00 6.84 0.23
N SER A 222 -56.80 6.35 -0.08
CA SER A 222 -56.47 4.94 0.03
C SER A 222 -56.08 4.52 1.46
N LEU A 223 -56.32 3.25 1.78
CA LEU A 223 -55.87 2.56 2.99
C LEU A 223 -55.25 1.21 2.60
N SER A 224 -54.17 0.84 3.29
CA SER A 224 -53.48 -0.44 3.10
C SER A 224 -52.86 -0.93 4.39
N TYR A 225 -52.38 -2.17 4.35
CA TYR A 225 -51.50 -2.79 5.34
C TYR A 225 -50.14 -3.11 4.70
N MET A 226 -49.04 -2.80 5.39
CA MET A 226 -47.66 -3.10 4.94
C MET A 226 -46.67 -2.98 6.11
N ASP A 227 -45.40 -3.35 5.91
CA ASP A 227 -44.40 -3.08 6.95
C ASP A 227 -44.18 -1.57 7.16
N LEU A 228 -43.91 -1.19 8.40
CA LEU A 228 -43.73 0.20 8.82
C LEU A 228 -42.59 0.90 8.08
N ASN A 229 -41.50 0.19 7.78
CA ASN A 229 -40.32 0.79 7.17
C ASN A 229 -40.60 1.25 5.74
N GLU A 230 -41.31 0.44 4.95
CA GLU A 230 -41.68 0.79 3.59
C GLU A 230 -42.59 2.04 3.53
N ILE A 231 -43.41 2.30 4.56
CA ILE A 231 -44.20 3.54 4.63
C ILE A 231 -43.26 4.75 4.74
N TYR A 232 -42.28 4.69 5.64
CA TYR A 232 -41.30 5.77 5.80
C TYR A 232 -40.40 5.93 4.58
N LYS A 233 -40.02 4.85 3.89
CA LYS A 233 -39.27 4.92 2.64
C LYS A 233 -40.10 5.58 1.54
N ALA A 234 -41.35 5.17 1.36
CA ALA A 234 -42.25 5.77 0.39
C ALA A 234 -42.52 7.25 0.68
N ASN A 235 -42.56 7.68 1.95
CA ASN A 235 -42.66 9.09 2.31
C ASN A 235 -41.43 9.93 1.93
N LYS A 236 -40.24 9.33 1.86
CA LYS A 236 -39.01 10.04 1.45
C LYS A 236 -38.93 10.25 -0.05
N THR A 237 -39.56 9.39 -0.84
CA THR A 237 -39.46 9.38 -2.31
C THR A 237 -40.75 9.77 -3.02
N GLY A 238 -41.88 9.72 -2.33
CA GLY A 238 -43.21 10.00 -2.88
C GLY A 238 -43.54 11.49 -2.97
N ALA A 239 -44.42 11.84 -3.91
CA ALA A 239 -44.93 13.19 -4.06
C ALA A 239 -45.95 13.60 -2.98
N ASN A 240 -46.66 12.62 -2.40
CA ASN A 240 -47.65 12.83 -1.35
C ASN A 240 -47.25 12.11 -0.06
N SER A 241 -47.60 12.73 1.08
CA SER A 241 -47.42 12.11 2.39
C SER A 241 -48.41 10.96 2.61
N ILE A 242 -47.88 9.83 3.04
CA ILE A 242 -48.56 8.66 3.57
C ILE A 242 -48.58 8.79 5.11
N GLY A 243 -49.76 8.71 5.71
CA GLY A 243 -49.90 8.62 7.16
C GLY A 243 -49.81 7.17 7.65
N VAL A 244 -49.38 7.02 8.91
CA VAL A 244 -49.41 5.75 9.64
C VAL A 244 -50.50 5.85 10.70
N ALA A 245 -51.42 4.87 10.75
CA ALA A 245 -52.49 4.89 11.73
C ALA A 245 -52.02 4.34 13.09
N SER A 246 -52.49 4.94 14.18
CA SER A 246 -52.44 4.36 15.51
C SER A 246 -53.60 3.38 15.69
N ILE A 247 -53.40 2.32 16.48
CA ILE A 247 -54.45 1.32 16.72
C ILE A 247 -54.77 1.25 18.21
N VAL A 248 -56.07 1.23 18.53
CA VAL A 248 -56.55 0.89 19.88
C VAL A 248 -56.27 -0.60 20.12
N ASN A 249 -55.32 -0.92 20.98
CA ASN A 249 -54.93 -2.30 21.27
C ASN A 249 -55.95 -3.06 22.12
N ARG A 250 -55.66 -4.32 22.43
CA ARG A 250 -56.52 -5.17 23.26
C ARG A 250 -56.80 -4.62 24.66
N ASN A 251 -55.90 -3.81 25.18
CA ASN A 251 -56.03 -3.14 26.47
C ASN A 251 -56.85 -1.83 26.39
N GLY A 252 -57.25 -1.39 25.18
CA GLY A 252 -57.97 -0.14 24.98
C GLY A 252 -57.07 1.09 24.90
N THR A 253 -55.75 0.92 24.82
CA THR A 253 -54.79 2.02 24.66
C THR A 253 -54.54 2.31 23.18
N ILE A 254 -54.49 3.58 22.78
CA ILE A 254 -54.08 3.99 21.43
C ILE A 254 -52.56 3.83 21.32
N VAL A 255 -52.09 2.95 20.44
CA VAL A 255 -50.67 2.64 20.27
C VAL A 255 -50.22 2.96 18.84
N THR A 256 -49.14 3.73 18.73
CA THR A 256 -48.43 4.01 17.47
C THR A 256 -47.43 2.91 17.15
N ALA A 257 -47.29 2.56 15.87
CA ALA A 257 -46.29 1.59 15.42
C ALA A 257 -44.86 2.13 15.62
N THR A 258 -44.13 1.52 16.55
CA THR A 258 -42.72 1.83 16.89
C THR A 258 -42.00 0.54 17.29
N TRP A 259 -40.67 0.50 17.21
CA TRP A 259 -39.92 -0.69 17.63
C TRP A 259 -40.16 -1.04 19.11
N GLN A 260 -40.38 -0.04 19.97
CA GLN A 260 -40.72 -0.26 21.38
C GLN A 260 -42.09 -0.90 21.56
N SER A 261 -43.11 -0.43 20.82
CA SER A 261 -44.45 -1.02 20.86
C SER A 261 -44.50 -2.45 20.31
N MET A 262 -43.64 -2.75 19.33
CA MET A 262 -43.45 -4.11 18.83
C MET A 262 -42.76 -5.00 19.86
N GLN A 263 -41.71 -4.51 20.53
CA GLN A 263 -41.09 -5.24 21.63
C GLN A 263 -42.06 -5.50 22.78
N ALA A 264 -42.93 -4.54 23.10
CA ALA A 264 -43.99 -4.75 24.08
C ALA A 264 -44.92 -5.90 23.65
N ALA A 265 -45.24 -6.02 22.35
CA ALA A 265 -46.03 -7.12 21.81
C ALA A 265 -45.30 -8.48 21.81
N MET A 266 -43.95 -8.46 21.75
CA MET A 266 -43.09 -9.65 21.86
C MET A 266 -42.94 -10.17 23.30
N SER A 267 -43.46 -9.44 24.30
CA SER A 267 -43.46 -9.90 25.69
C SER A 267 -44.13 -11.27 25.77
N ARG A 268 -43.56 -12.17 26.58
CA ARG A 268 -44.00 -13.56 26.63
C ARG A 268 -43.86 -14.13 28.04
N ASP A 269 -44.67 -15.14 28.32
CA ASP A 269 -44.45 -16.00 29.48
C ASP A 269 -43.21 -16.87 29.27
N VAL A 270 -42.46 -17.13 30.35
CA VAL A 270 -41.18 -17.86 30.30
C VAL A 270 -41.30 -19.24 29.64
N ASN A 271 -42.47 -19.88 29.74
CA ASN A 271 -42.73 -21.23 29.20
C ASN A 271 -43.31 -21.25 27.78
N SER A 272 -43.53 -20.09 27.14
CA SER A 272 -44.12 -20.07 25.80
C SER A 272 -43.11 -20.50 24.73
N SER A 273 -43.58 -20.82 23.52
CA SER A 273 -42.70 -21.03 22.37
C SER A 273 -42.08 -19.69 21.91
N PHE A 274 -40.87 -19.72 21.34
CA PHE A 274 -40.31 -18.55 20.65
C PHE A 274 -41.02 -18.24 19.32
N THR A 275 -41.90 -19.15 18.88
CA THR A 275 -42.81 -18.97 17.75
C THR A 275 -44.24 -18.60 18.17
N THR A 276 -44.46 -18.26 19.44
CA THR A 276 -45.77 -17.76 19.91
C THR A 276 -46.15 -16.50 19.13
N ASP A 277 -47.43 -16.43 18.78
CA ASP A 277 -47.99 -15.31 18.02
C ASP A 277 -47.93 -14.00 18.81
N THR A 278 -47.55 -12.93 18.12
CA THR A 278 -47.43 -11.56 18.66
C THR A 278 -48.58 -10.66 18.25
N ILE A 279 -49.57 -11.19 17.54
CA ILE A 279 -50.77 -10.45 17.12
C ILE A 279 -51.78 -10.35 18.28
N ASP A 280 -52.33 -9.15 18.48
CA ASP A 280 -53.35 -8.78 19.48
C ASP A 280 -53.06 -9.24 20.92
N THR A 281 -51.78 -9.13 21.32
CA THR A 281 -51.35 -9.46 22.69
C THR A 281 -51.93 -8.48 23.72
N PRO A 282 -52.15 -8.92 24.98
CA PRO A 282 -52.86 -8.12 25.98
C PRO A 282 -52.00 -7.02 26.64
N TYR A 283 -50.72 -6.89 26.26
CA TYR A 283 -49.80 -5.99 26.94
C TYR A 283 -50.14 -4.51 26.67
N PRO A 284 -50.12 -3.63 27.68
CA PRO A 284 -50.65 -2.26 27.55
C PRO A 284 -50.07 -1.41 26.41
N GLN A 285 -48.80 -1.61 26.06
CA GLN A 285 -48.09 -0.85 25.02
C GLN A 285 -47.86 -1.68 23.74
N ALA A 286 -48.45 -2.87 23.63
CA ALA A 286 -48.28 -3.72 22.47
C ALA A 286 -48.96 -3.13 21.23
N TYR A 287 -48.21 -3.06 20.13
CA TYR A 287 -48.80 -2.76 18.82
C TYR A 287 -49.56 -3.99 18.30
N PRO A 288 -50.85 -3.87 17.93
CA PRO A 288 -51.73 -5.04 17.73
C PRO A 288 -51.38 -5.97 16.58
N ILE A 289 -50.66 -5.50 15.56
CA ILE A 289 -50.31 -6.30 14.37
C ILE A 289 -48.79 -6.41 14.25
N THR A 290 -48.15 -6.84 15.34
CA THR A 290 -46.71 -7.17 15.36
C THR A 290 -46.52 -8.61 14.91
N VAL A 291 -45.53 -8.86 14.06
CA VAL A 291 -45.23 -10.20 13.51
C VAL A 291 -43.74 -10.48 13.49
N TYR A 292 -43.35 -11.73 13.66
CA TYR A 292 -42.00 -12.20 13.36
C TYR A 292 -41.85 -12.47 11.86
N THR A 293 -40.71 -12.07 11.32
CA THR A 293 -40.22 -12.62 10.05
C THR A 293 -39.08 -13.56 10.35
N ASN A 294 -39.06 -14.70 9.67
CA ASN A 294 -38.21 -15.85 10.01
C ASN A 294 -37.19 -16.11 8.92
N TYR A 295 -36.02 -16.57 9.33
CA TYR A 295 -35.15 -17.31 8.43
C TYR A 295 -35.63 -18.75 8.34
N VAL A 296 -35.60 -19.32 7.13
CA VAL A 296 -35.94 -20.71 6.85
C VAL A 296 -34.78 -21.33 6.10
N LEU A 297 -34.32 -22.48 6.60
CA LEU A 297 -33.16 -23.22 6.12
C LEU A 297 -33.53 -24.69 5.95
N ARG A 298 -32.76 -25.40 5.13
CA ARG A 298 -32.76 -26.86 5.08
C ARG A 298 -31.54 -27.38 5.80
N ASN A 299 -31.77 -28.01 6.94
CA ASN A 299 -30.74 -28.76 7.61
C ASN A 299 -30.18 -29.82 6.64
N ASN A 300 -28.87 -30.00 6.68
CA ASN A 300 -28.12 -30.89 5.81
C ASN A 300 -27.99 -30.50 4.32
N ALA A 301 -28.68 -29.44 3.86
CA ALA A 301 -28.74 -29.05 2.45
C ALA A 301 -28.82 -27.51 2.26
N ILE A 302 -27.97 -26.78 2.98
CA ILE A 302 -27.80 -25.33 2.92
C ILE A 302 -26.95 -24.98 1.70
N GLY A 303 -27.61 -24.65 0.59
CA GLY A 303 -26.91 -24.39 -0.67
C GLY A 303 -26.27 -25.64 -1.27
N ARG A 304 -25.32 -25.45 -2.20
CA ARG A 304 -24.73 -26.52 -3.02
C ARG A 304 -23.48 -27.15 -2.42
N ASP A 305 -22.80 -26.44 -1.51
CA ASP A 305 -21.49 -26.81 -1.00
C ASP A 305 -21.25 -26.25 0.41
N ILE A 306 -20.23 -26.80 1.07
CA ILE A 306 -19.87 -26.46 2.46
C ILE A 306 -19.46 -24.99 2.62
N LEU A 307 -18.79 -24.38 1.63
CA LEU A 307 -18.37 -22.98 1.72
C LEU A 307 -19.58 -22.05 1.64
N THR A 308 -20.50 -22.32 0.73
CA THR A 308 -21.79 -21.60 0.64
C THR A 308 -22.59 -21.74 1.93
N ALA A 309 -22.65 -22.94 2.52
CA ALA A 309 -23.30 -23.19 3.80
C ALA A 309 -22.67 -22.35 4.93
N ARG A 310 -21.34 -22.36 5.07
CA ARG A 310 -20.62 -21.58 6.09
C ARG A 310 -20.89 -20.09 5.97
N TRP A 311 -20.79 -19.53 4.76
CA TRP A 311 -21.04 -18.11 4.55
C TRP A 311 -22.50 -17.71 4.78
N THR A 312 -23.45 -18.59 4.45
CA THR A 312 -24.86 -18.42 4.81
C THR A 312 -25.02 -18.36 6.32
N LEU A 313 -24.51 -19.34 7.05
CA LEU A 313 -24.63 -19.41 8.51
C LEU A 313 -23.96 -18.23 9.22
N ARG A 314 -22.79 -17.79 8.74
CA ARG A 314 -22.09 -16.59 9.24
C ARG A 314 -22.90 -15.33 9.08
N PHE A 315 -23.50 -15.13 7.90
CA PHE A 315 -24.35 -13.98 7.65
C PHE A 315 -25.55 -13.98 8.61
N LEU A 316 -26.26 -15.11 8.73
CA LEU A 316 -27.42 -15.22 9.62
C LEU A 316 -27.03 -15.05 11.11
N TYR A 317 -25.87 -15.57 11.52
CA TYR A 317 -25.36 -15.37 12.87
C TYR A 317 -25.01 -13.90 13.14
N TRP A 318 -24.39 -13.23 12.16
CA TRP A 318 -24.06 -11.81 12.24
C TRP A 318 -25.32 -10.95 12.35
N THR A 319 -26.39 -11.25 11.60
CA THR A 319 -27.64 -10.47 11.71
C THR A 319 -28.28 -10.61 13.09
N LEU A 320 -28.22 -11.79 13.71
CA LEU A 320 -28.72 -12.02 15.07
C LEU A 320 -27.88 -11.32 16.16
N THR A 321 -26.56 -11.27 16.00
CA THR A 321 -25.64 -10.82 17.07
C THR A 321 -25.18 -9.37 16.94
N ARG A 322 -25.16 -8.82 15.72
CA ARG A 322 -24.68 -7.45 15.41
C ARG A 322 -25.71 -6.59 14.68
N GLY A 323 -26.82 -7.17 14.21
CA GLY A 323 -27.80 -6.49 13.36
C GLY A 323 -28.84 -5.62 14.10
N SER A 324 -28.85 -5.59 15.44
CA SER A 324 -29.92 -4.96 16.24
C SER A 324 -30.08 -3.46 15.97
N ASP A 325 -28.98 -2.73 15.87
CA ASP A 325 -29.02 -1.27 15.70
C ASP A 325 -29.55 -0.90 14.32
N ILE A 326 -29.16 -1.67 13.30
CA ILE A 326 -29.67 -1.52 11.94
C ILE A 326 -31.18 -1.84 11.90
N ALA A 327 -31.65 -2.85 12.64
CA ALA A 327 -33.07 -3.15 12.76
C ALA A 327 -33.86 -1.96 13.35
N ILE A 328 -33.38 -1.39 14.47
CA ILE A 328 -34.00 -0.22 15.11
C ILE A 328 -34.05 0.97 14.16
N GLN A 329 -32.95 1.28 13.47
CA GLN A 329 -32.87 2.38 12.51
C GLN A 329 -33.81 2.21 11.30
N ASN A 330 -34.19 0.98 10.98
CA ASN A 330 -35.14 0.65 9.93
C ASN A 330 -36.53 0.33 10.49
N ASN A 331 -36.87 0.78 11.70
CA ASN A 331 -38.19 0.66 12.32
C ASN A 331 -38.66 -0.79 12.56
N PHE A 332 -37.73 -1.72 12.79
CA PHE A 332 -38.01 -3.08 13.24
C PHE A 332 -37.63 -3.24 14.72
N ALA A 333 -38.28 -4.18 15.41
CA ALA A 333 -37.94 -4.54 16.78
C ALA A 333 -36.89 -5.66 16.81
N PRO A 334 -35.70 -5.41 17.39
CA PRO A 334 -34.71 -6.47 17.55
C PRO A 334 -35.22 -7.54 18.52
N LEU A 335 -34.73 -8.76 18.32
CA LEU A 335 -35.05 -9.91 19.16
C LEU A 335 -34.52 -9.73 20.59
N THR A 336 -35.18 -10.38 21.55
CA THR A 336 -34.66 -10.43 22.93
C THR A 336 -33.40 -11.30 23.00
N ALA A 337 -32.58 -11.11 24.04
CA ALA A 337 -31.37 -11.91 24.22
C ALA A 337 -31.64 -13.44 24.27
N GLU A 338 -32.78 -13.85 24.84
CA GLU A 338 -33.21 -15.26 24.86
C GLU A 338 -33.52 -15.78 23.45
N MET A 339 -34.18 -14.97 22.62
CA MET A 339 -34.50 -15.32 21.24
C MET A 339 -33.27 -15.34 20.35
N VAL A 340 -32.35 -14.39 20.53
CA VAL A 340 -31.03 -14.39 19.84
C VAL A 340 -30.30 -15.68 20.18
N LYS A 341 -30.21 -16.03 21.46
CA LYS A 341 -29.59 -17.29 21.90
C LYS A 341 -30.27 -18.52 21.30
N HIS A 342 -31.61 -18.54 21.25
CA HIS A 342 -32.33 -19.64 20.63
C HIS A 342 -32.01 -19.76 19.14
N GLY A 343 -32.01 -18.65 18.40
CA GLY A 343 -31.65 -18.62 16.98
C GLY A 343 -30.21 -19.04 16.71
N THR A 344 -29.25 -18.56 17.50
CA THR A 344 -27.84 -18.98 17.36
C THR A 344 -27.65 -20.44 17.70
N THR A 345 -28.30 -20.98 18.73
CA THR A 345 -28.26 -22.43 19.04
C THR A 345 -28.83 -23.27 17.92
N ILE A 346 -29.90 -22.80 17.25
CA ILE A 346 -30.40 -23.48 16.05
C ILE A 346 -29.32 -23.48 14.95
N LEU A 347 -28.74 -22.32 14.64
CA LEU A 347 -27.68 -22.21 13.62
C LEU A 347 -26.47 -23.13 13.95
N GLU A 348 -26.06 -23.18 15.20
CA GLU A 348 -24.96 -24.01 15.71
C GLU A 348 -25.26 -25.52 15.59
N SER A 349 -26.54 -25.91 15.58
CA SER A 349 -26.95 -27.32 15.43
C SER A 349 -27.02 -27.81 13.98
N LEU A 350 -26.97 -26.90 13.00
CA LEU A 350 -27.15 -27.26 11.59
C LEU A 350 -25.95 -28.01 11.03
N THR A 351 -26.24 -28.98 10.16
CA THR A 351 -25.27 -29.79 9.45
C THR A 351 -25.31 -29.49 7.94
N GLN A 352 -24.26 -29.89 7.22
CA GLN A 352 -24.21 -29.92 5.77
C GLN A 352 -23.60 -31.25 5.32
N ASN A 353 -24.32 -32.05 4.52
CA ASN A 353 -23.85 -33.38 4.10
C ASN A 353 -23.37 -34.26 5.27
N ASP A 354 -24.16 -34.29 6.34
CA ASP A 354 -23.94 -34.94 7.64
C ASP A 354 -22.74 -34.42 8.44
N GLN A 355 -22.06 -33.38 7.95
CA GLN A 355 -20.98 -32.71 8.66
C GLN A 355 -21.52 -31.62 9.59
N VAL A 356 -21.15 -31.68 10.86
CA VAL A 356 -21.44 -30.63 11.85
C VAL A 356 -20.72 -29.35 11.44
N MET A 357 -21.41 -28.21 11.40
CA MET A 357 -20.82 -26.97 10.88
C MET A 357 -20.18 -26.07 11.95
N PHE A 358 -20.57 -26.25 13.21
CA PHE A 358 -20.11 -25.46 14.36
C PHE A 358 -19.26 -26.29 15.32
N GLY A 359 -18.38 -25.64 16.06
CA GLY A 359 -17.55 -26.28 17.08
C GLY A 359 -16.52 -27.26 16.52
N GLN A 360 -16.16 -27.14 15.24
CA GLN A 360 -15.08 -27.91 14.63
C GLN A 360 -13.72 -27.44 15.16
N THR A 361 -13.62 -26.16 15.52
CA THR A 361 -12.38 -25.51 15.97
C THR A 361 -12.64 -24.59 17.16
N TYR A 362 -11.59 -24.22 17.89
CA TYR A 362 -11.66 -23.20 18.93
C TYR A 362 -12.11 -21.83 18.40
N CYS A 363 -11.98 -21.59 17.09
CA CYS A 363 -12.41 -20.38 16.43
C CYS A 363 -13.92 -20.30 16.15
N ASP A 364 -14.66 -21.38 16.40
CA ASP A 364 -16.12 -21.34 16.37
C ASP A 364 -16.73 -20.72 17.64
N TYR A 365 -15.96 -20.65 18.73
CA TYR A 365 -16.44 -20.12 20.00
C TYR A 365 -15.96 -18.68 20.23
N PRO A 366 -16.72 -17.87 20.99
CA PRO A 366 -16.29 -16.51 21.33
C PRO A 366 -14.91 -16.48 21.98
N SER A 367 -14.06 -15.55 21.55
CA SER A 367 -12.72 -15.34 22.09
C SER A 367 -12.76 -15.14 23.61
N GLY A 368 -11.86 -15.81 24.34
CA GLY A 368 -11.80 -15.78 25.81
C GLY A 368 -12.83 -16.67 26.53
N SER A 369 -13.74 -17.34 25.81
CA SER A 369 -14.60 -18.38 26.41
C SER A 369 -13.80 -19.64 26.76
N SER A 370 -14.36 -20.51 27.61
CA SER A 370 -13.68 -21.75 28.02
C SER A 370 -13.40 -22.71 26.86
N ALA A 371 -14.21 -22.65 25.79
CA ALA A 371 -14.10 -23.46 24.58
C ALA A 371 -13.49 -22.70 23.39
N GLY A 372 -13.22 -21.40 23.54
CA GLY A 372 -12.63 -20.56 22.49
C GLY A 372 -11.14 -20.31 22.66
N CYS A 373 -10.55 -19.53 21.75
CA CYS A 373 -9.16 -19.11 21.85
C CYS A 373 -8.95 -18.28 23.14
N LYS A 374 -8.16 -18.82 24.09
CA LYS A 374 -7.91 -18.19 25.40
C LYS A 374 -6.98 -16.99 25.33
N HIS A 375 -5.81 -17.16 24.71
CA HIS A 375 -4.76 -16.15 24.58
C HIS A 375 -4.39 -15.98 23.11
N GLY A 376 -5.37 -15.56 22.33
CA GLY A 376 -5.23 -15.38 20.89
C GLY A 376 -6.54 -14.98 20.24
N TYR A 377 -6.50 -14.82 18.93
CA TYR A 377 -7.65 -14.44 18.12
C TYR A 377 -7.77 -15.32 16.89
N CYS A 378 -8.93 -15.30 16.24
CA CYS A 378 -9.16 -16.01 15.00
C CYS A 378 -9.10 -15.06 13.81
N PHE A 379 -8.70 -15.57 12.66
CA PHE A 379 -8.62 -14.76 11.44
C PHE A 379 -9.97 -14.09 11.10
N LEU A 380 -11.05 -14.84 11.26
CA LEU A 380 -12.42 -14.36 11.11
C LEU A 380 -13.12 -14.41 12.47
N ASP A 381 -13.64 -13.27 12.93
CA ASP A 381 -14.36 -13.12 14.21
C ASP A 381 -15.85 -13.48 14.07
N LEU A 382 -16.13 -14.63 13.44
CA LEU A 382 -17.45 -15.21 13.27
C LEU A 382 -17.35 -16.74 13.38
N PRO A 383 -18.39 -17.45 13.81
CA PRO A 383 -18.39 -18.91 13.88
C PRO A 383 -18.48 -19.57 12.49
N PHE A 384 -18.58 -20.90 12.48
CA PHE A 384 -18.67 -21.76 11.29
C PHE A 384 -17.38 -21.74 10.46
N GLN A 385 -16.26 -21.90 11.15
CA GLN A 385 -14.91 -21.84 10.61
C GLN A 385 -14.56 -23.05 9.75
N ASP A 386 -13.45 -22.93 9.01
CA ASP A 386 -12.86 -24.09 8.39
C ASP A 386 -12.38 -25.11 9.43
N SER A 387 -12.41 -26.41 9.12
CA SER A 387 -11.87 -27.43 10.02
C SER A 387 -10.37 -27.26 10.21
N ALA A 388 -9.69 -26.58 9.28
CA ALA A 388 -8.29 -26.20 9.38
C ALA A 388 -8.06 -24.85 10.09
N ALA A 389 -9.11 -24.14 10.54
CA ALA A 389 -8.94 -22.87 11.24
C ALA A 389 -8.27 -23.09 12.60
N GLN A 390 -7.30 -22.25 12.93
CA GLN A 390 -6.52 -22.32 14.15
C GLN A 390 -6.48 -20.95 14.84
N CYS A 391 -6.38 -20.96 16.16
CA CYS A 391 -6.12 -19.75 16.93
C CYS A 391 -4.75 -19.15 16.53
N ILE A 392 -4.72 -17.83 16.35
CA ILE A 392 -3.51 -17.04 16.23
C ILE A 392 -3.14 -16.57 17.64
N CYS A 393 -2.07 -17.14 18.20
CA CYS A 393 -1.71 -16.92 19.59
C CYS A 393 -1.11 -15.54 19.85
N ASP A 394 -1.49 -14.97 21.00
CA ASP A 394 -0.88 -13.77 21.55
C ASP A 394 0.59 -14.05 21.89
N PRO A 395 1.45 -13.01 21.86
CA PRO A 395 2.85 -13.15 22.22
C PRO A 395 3.04 -13.81 23.60
N GLY A 396 3.85 -14.87 23.63
CA GLY A 396 4.14 -15.61 24.86
C GLY A 396 3.22 -16.82 25.13
N PHE A 397 2.28 -17.11 24.23
CA PHE A 397 1.43 -18.30 24.28
C PHE A 397 1.62 -19.22 23.08
N ILE A 398 1.48 -20.52 23.29
CA ILE A 398 1.62 -21.61 22.31
C ILE A 398 0.48 -22.62 22.50
N ASN A 399 0.61 -23.78 21.84
CA ASN A 399 -0.37 -24.87 21.71
C ASN A 399 -1.17 -24.89 20.38
N TYR A 400 -0.69 -24.15 19.38
CA TYR A 400 -1.30 -24.10 18.04
C TYR A 400 -1.43 -25.48 17.35
N GLN A 401 -0.62 -26.48 17.72
CA GLN A 401 -0.74 -27.85 17.18
C GLN A 401 -2.07 -28.49 17.56
N ASN A 402 -2.59 -28.15 18.75
CA ASN A 402 -3.91 -28.56 19.21
C ASN A 402 -4.99 -27.52 18.84
N GLY A 403 -4.64 -26.49 18.05
CA GLY A 403 -5.57 -25.47 17.58
C GLY A 403 -5.94 -24.40 18.61
N ASP A 404 -5.31 -24.38 19.79
CA ASP A 404 -5.56 -23.40 20.85
C ASP A 404 -4.28 -22.66 21.29
N CYS A 405 -4.45 -21.70 22.22
CA CYS A 405 -3.36 -20.87 22.76
C CYS A 405 -3.35 -20.93 24.28
N SER A 406 -3.48 -22.12 24.86
CA SER A 406 -3.67 -22.31 26.30
C SER A 406 -2.35 -22.38 27.08
N GLU A 407 -1.24 -22.70 26.42
CA GLU A 407 0.05 -22.90 27.07
C GLU A 407 0.91 -21.64 27.00
N LYS A 408 1.64 -21.33 28.07
CA LYS A 408 2.69 -20.31 28.01
C LYS A 408 3.92 -20.88 27.31
N ALA A 409 4.51 -20.11 26.41
CA ALA A 409 5.77 -20.45 25.78
C ALA A 409 6.87 -20.63 26.84
N ASN A 410 7.36 -21.86 27.00
CA ASN A 410 8.44 -22.16 27.96
C ASN A 410 9.80 -21.89 27.33
N GLY A 411 10.48 -20.84 27.81
CA GLY A 411 11.92 -20.64 27.66
C GLY A 411 12.36 -20.06 26.32
N TYR A 412 12.96 -18.87 26.37
CA TYR A 412 13.68 -18.29 25.25
C TYR A 412 14.92 -19.14 24.93
N ARG A 413 15.00 -19.77 23.75
CA ARG A 413 16.29 -20.19 23.21
C ARG A 413 16.98 -18.96 22.65
N LEU A 414 17.65 -18.21 23.51
CA LEU A 414 18.69 -17.29 23.07
C LEU A 414 20.04 -17.73 23.64
N ALA A 415 20.78 -18.48 22.81
CA ALA A 415 22.06 -18.02 22.28
C ALA A 415 23.03 -17.31 23.26
N LYS A 416 23.08 -17.70 24.53
CA LYS A 416 24.14 -17.26 25.45
C LYS A 416 25.53 -17.73 24.96
N ASN A 417 25.56 -18.71 24.03
CA ASN A 417 26.75 -19.29 23.39
C ASN A 417 26.72 -19.18 21.86
N ASP A 418 26.08 -18.15 21.28
CA ASP A 418 26.05 -18.01 19.82
C ASP A 418 27.42 -17.61 19.26
N ALA A 419 28.02 -18.46 18.43
CA ALA A 419 29.31 -18.22 17.79
C ALA A 419 29.30 -16.89 17.00
N PHE A 420 28.16 -16.50 16.44
CA PHE A 420 28.01 -15.25 15.70
C PHE A 420 28.20 -14.01 16.59
N GLY A 421 27.70 -14.03 17.83
CA GLY A 421 27.87 -12.94 18.78
C GLY A 421 29.32 -12.72 19.18
N ILE A 422 30.06 -13.80 19.43
CA ILE A 422 31.50 -13.76 19.76
C ILE A 422 32.31 -13.14 18.62
N ILE A 423 32.01 -13.52 17.37
CA ILE A 423 32.66 -12.97 16.19
C ILE A 423 32.37 -11.46 16.08
N CYS A 424 31.13 -11.02 16.29
CA CYS A 424 30.77 -9.60 16.23
C CYS A 424 31.50 -8.76 17.29
N ILE A 425 31.59 -9.25 18.53
CA ILE A 425 32.33 -8.58 19.62
C ILE A 425 33.82 -8.50 19.29
N SER A 426 34.39 -9.56 18.72
CA SER A 426 35.80 -9.60 18.31
C SER A 426 36.09 -8.58 17.21
N LEU A 427 35.22 -8.48 16.19
CA LEU A 427 35.33 -7.47 15.14
C LEU A 427 35.25 -6.04 15.69
N MET A 428 34.32 -5.79 16.62
CA MET A 428 34.21 -4.50 17.30
C MET A 428 35.51 -4.15 18.05
N ALA A 429 36.06 -5.07 18.84
CA ALA A 429 37.29 -4.83 19.60
C ALA A 429 38.48 -4.51 18.69
N VAL A 430 38.64 -5.26 17.59
CA VAL A 430 39.69 -5.01 16.59
C VAL A 430 39.49 -3.65 15.90
N GLY A 431 38.25 -3.30 15.53
CA GLY A 431 37.94 -2.04 14.85
C GLY A 431 38.21 -0.83 15.74
N LEU A 432 37.78 -0.90 17.01
CA LEU A 432 38.06 0.12 18.01
C LEU A 432 39.56 0.29 18.23
N LEU A 433 40.31 -0.81 18.36
CA LEU A 433 41.75 -0.77 18.54
C LEU A 433 42.45 -0.06 17.36
N ILE A 434 42.08 -0.40 16.12
CA ILE A 434 42.64 0.22 14.92
C ILE A 434 42.33 1.72 14.88
N VAL A 435 41.07 2.11 15.08
CA VAL A 435 40.66 3.52 15.01
C VAL A 435 41.29 4.33 16.15
N CYS A 436 41.41 3.76 17.36
CA CYS A 436 42.11 4.41 18.49
C CYS A 436 43.61 4.59 18.24
N ILE A 437 44.28 3.63 17.59
CA ILE A 437 45.69 3.78 17.19
C ILE A 437 45.83 4.88 16.14
N VAL A 438 44.97 4.90 15.12
CA VAL A 438 44.96 5.95 14.10
C VAL A 438 44.68 7.32 14.72
N TRP A 439 43.72 7.42 15.64
CA TRP A 439 43.42 8.66 16.36
C TRP A 439 44.61 9.11 17.20
N SER A 440 45.17 8.23 18.03
CA SER A 440 46.28 8.57 18.92
C SER A 440 47.51 8.99 18.14
N SER A 441 47.88 8.25 17.09
CA SER A 441 49.04 8.57 16.25
C SER A 441 48.88 9.92 15.52
N THR A 442 47.71 10.19 14.96
CA THR A 442 47.43 11.47 14.31
C THR A 442 47.35 12.62 15.32
N PHE A 443 46.83 12.38 16.53
CA PHE A 443 46.75 13.38 17.60
C PHE A 443 48.13 13.75 18.15
N LEU A 444 49.01 12.77 18.33
CA LEU A 444 50.40 12.99 18.73
C LEU A 444 51.17 13.72 17.63
N ALA A 445 50.94 13.37 16.36
CA ALA A 445 51.57 14.02 15.21
C ALA A 445 50.90 15.36 14.80
N ARG A 446 49.92 15.87 15.55
CA ARG A 446 49.08 17.04 15.15
C ARG A 446 49.87 18.32 14.83
N HIS A 447 51.04 18.49 15.42
CA HIS A 447 51.89 19.66 15.22
C HIS A 447 52.80 19.55 14.00
N ARG A 448 52.95 18.34 13.42
CA ARG A 448 53.79 18.11 12.25
C ARG A 448 53.15 18.70 10.99
N PRO A 449 53.93 19.27 10.05
CA PRO A 449 53.38 19.98 8.88
C PRO A 449 52.52 19.08 7.99
N GLN A 450 52.84 17.78 7.91
CA GLN A 450 52.09 16.78 7.12
C GLN A 450 50.66 16.59 7.65
N ILE A 451 50.47 16.60 8.97
CA ILE A 451 49.14 16.43 9.62
C ILE A 451 48.44 17.78 9.82
N LYS A 452 49.18 18.87 10.01
CA LYS A 452 48.60 20.21 10.11
C LYS A 452 47.89 20.62 8.81
N ALA A 453 48.38 20.15 7.66
CA ALA A 453 47.82 20.44 6.33
C ALA A 453 46.41 19.86 6.09
N ILE A 454 46.01 18.79 6.80
CA ILE A 454 44.73 18.09 6.58
C ILE A 454 43.59 18.60 7.50
N ALA A 455 43.82 19.71 8.21
CA ALA A 455 42.90 20.31 9.18
C ALA A 455 42.47 19.32 10.31
N PRO A 456 43.33 19.11 11.34
CA PRO A 456 43.14 18.08 12.37
C PRO A 456 41.77 18.10 13.08
N SER A 457 41.20 19.28 13.33
CA SER A 457 39.90 19.42 13.99
C SER A 457 38.77 18.73 13.22
N CYS A 458 38.80 18.79 11.88
CA CYS A 458 37.81 18.13 11.03
C CYS A 458 38.04 16.61 10.98
N CYS A 459 39.30 16.18 11.06
CA CYS A 459 39.66 14.77 11.12
C CYS A 459 39.21 14.09 12.43
N TRP A 460 39.18 14.82 13.55
CA TRP A 460 38.64 14.31 14.83
C TRP A 460 37.15 14.03 14.77
N VAL A 461 36.36 14.88 14.12
CA VAL A 461 34.92 14.63 13.92
C VAL A 461 34.69 13.39 13.06
N LEU A 462 35.48 13.21 12.00
CA LEU A 462 35.39 12.04 11.14
C LEU A 462 35.78 10.75 11.89
N LEU A 463 36.89 10.76 12.64
CA LEU A 463 37.32 9.61 13.44
C LEU A 463 36.33 9.31 14.58
N MET A 464 35.63 10.32 15.12
CA MET A 464 34.53 10.12 16.07
C MET A 464 33.38 9.35 15.42
N GLY A 465 33.02 9.70 14.18
CA GLY A 465 32.06 8.92 13.39
C GLY A 465 32.50 7.46 13.19
N CYS A 466 33.78 7.22 12.89
CA CYS A 466 34.33 5.86 12.78
C CYS A 466 34.34 5.08 14.11
N LEU A 467 34.55 5.75 15.24
CA LEU A 467 34.43 5.12 16.57
C LEU A 467 32.98 4.76 16.86
N LEU A 468 32.05 5.69 16.66
CA LEU A 468 30.62 5.46 16.84
C LEU A 468 30.10 4.33 15.95
N GLY A 469 30.58 4.23 14.71
CA GLY A 469 30.24 3.14 13.80
C GLY A 469 30.70 1.76 14.30
N ASN A 470 31.87 1.66 14.94
CA ASN A 470 32.32 0.42 15.56
C ASN A 470 31.58 0.12 16.88
N ILE A 471 31.36 1.12 17.74
CA ILE A 471 30.55 0.96 18.97
C ILE A 471 29.13 0.51 18.63
N GLY A 472 28.60 1.00 17.51
CA GLY A 472 27.30 0.65 16.97
C GLY A 472 27.12 -0.83 16.62
N ILE A 473 28.17 -1.65 16.65
CA ILE A 473 28.08 -3.12 16.52
C ILE A 473 27.51 -3.75 17.80
N LEU A 474 27.77 -3.16 18.98
CA LEU A 474 27.37 -3.73 20.27
C LEU A 474 25.86 -3.98 20.39
N PRO A 475 24.97 -3.05 20.02
CA PRO A 475 23.54 -3.30 20.07
C PRO A 475 23.12 -4.52 19.23
N TYR A 476 23.79 -4.81 18.11
CA TYR A 476 23.54 -5.98 17.25
C TYR A 476 24.18 -7.26 17.78
N ALA A 477 25.23 -7.14 18.59
CA ALA A 477 25.95 -8.25 19.20
C ALA A 477 25.37 -8.60 20.59
N GLY A 478 24.49 -9.59 20.65
CA GLY A 478 23.96 -10.13 21.90
C GLY A 478 22.43 -10.24 21.93
N MET A 479 21.88 -10.47 23.14
CA MET A 479 20.44 -10.63 23.33
C MET A 479 19.71 -9.29 23.08
N PRO A 480 18.65 -9.27 22.26
CA PRO A 480 17.85 -8.08 22.06
C PRO A 480 17.12 -7.76 23.37
N THR A 481 17.41 -6.57 23.89
CA THR A 481 16.65 -5.90 24.94
C THR A 481 15.90 -4.72 24.34
N ASP A 482 14.85 -4.23 25.00
CA ASP A 482 14.12 -3.04 24.54
C ASP A 482 15.05 -1.83 24.35
N ALA A 483 16.04 -1.69 25.24
CA ALA A 483 17.08 -0.67 25.10
C ALA A 483 17.90 -0.90 23.83
N SER A 484 18.37 -2.12 23.57
CA SER A 484 19.14 -2.42 22.36
C SER A 484 18.32 -2.18 21.09
N CYS A 485 17.02 -2.50 21.08
CA CYS A 485 16.16 -2.33 19.92
C CYS A 485 15.96 -0.86 19.57
N LYS A 486 15.82 0.01 20.58
CA LYS A 486 15.73 1.47 20.37
C LYS A 486 17.08 2.05 19.96
N ILE A 487 18.16 1.62 20.59
CA ILE A 487 19.51 2.16 20.38
C ILE A 487 20.07 1.79 18.99
N ARG A 488 19.73 0.61 18.44
CA ARG A 488 20.15 0.18 17.08
C ARG A 488 19.75 1.18 15.99
N LEU A 489 18.68 1.95 16.18
CA LEU A 489 18.23 2.94 15.18
C LEU A 489 19.13 4.18 15.12
N PHE A 490 19.84 4.52 16.19
CA PHE A 490 20.64 5.75 16.27
C PHE A 490 22.06 5.59 15.72
N PHE A 491 22.73 4.47 16.06
CA PHE A 491 24.16 4.33 15.81
C PHE A 491 24.56 4.35 14.32
N PRO A 492 23.96 3.55 13.42
CA PRO A 492 24.36 3.53 12.01
C PRO A 492 24.15 4.88 11.29
N PRO A 493 22.98 5.56 11.42
CA PRO A 493 22.79 6.88 10.80
C PRO A 493 23.76 7.92 11.34
N VAL A 494 23.86 8.06 12.67
CA VAL A 494 24.71 9.09 13.29
C VAL A 494 26.19 8.90 12.92
N ALA A 495 26.67 7.67 12.89
CA ALA A 495 28.03 7.36 12.46
C ALA A 495 28.25 7.72 10.98
N PHE A 496 27.26 7.39 10.13
CA PHE A 496 27.28 7.71 8.70
C PHE A 496 27.27 9.22 8.46
N GLY A 497 26.34 9.97 9.06
CA GLY A 497 26.23 11.42 8.93
C GLY A 497 27.47 12.16 9.45
N ALA A 498 28.06 11.72 10.57
CA ALA A 498 29.30 12.31 11.10
C ALA A 498 30.49 12.10 10.14
N ALA A 499 30.66 10.88 9.61
CA ALA A 499 31.77 10.56 8.72
C ALA A 499 31.59 11.18 7.31
N PHE A 500 30.45 10.92 6.67
CA PHE A 500 30.17 11.38 5.30
C PHE A 500 29.83 12.86 5.23
N GLY A 501 29.12 13.41 6.22
CA GLY A 501 28.89 14.85 6.31
C GLY A 501 30.21 15.61 6.39
N MET A 502 31.19 15.13 7.17
CA MET A 502 32.50 15.78 7.25
C MET A 502 33.31 15.61 5.95
N MET A 503 33.27 14.45 5.30
CA MET A 503 33.89 14.26 3.97
C MET A 503 33.28 15.19 2.91
N MET A 504 31.95 15.29 2.87
CA MET A 504 31.22 16.19 1.99
C MET A 504 31.66 17.64 2.18
N MET A 505 31.69 18.12 3.43
CA MET A 505 32.08 19.49 3.73
C MET A 505 33.54 19.80 3.35
N LYS A 506 34.45 18.81 3.43
CA LYS A 506 35.84 18.96 2.94
C LYS A 506 35.90 19.07 1.41
N LEU A 507 35.14 18.25 0.68
CA LEU A 507 35.09 18.30 -0.78
C LEU A 507 34.37 19.56 -1.28
N TRP A 508 33.28 19.98 -0.63
CA TRP A 508 32.60 21.23 -0.89
C TRP A 508 33.59 22.40 -0.83
N ARG A 509 34.37 22.50 0.26
CA ARG A 509 35.38 23.56 0.41
C ARG A 509 36.35 23.58 -0.76
N ILE A 510 36.81 22.43 -1.23
CA ILE A 510 37.70 22.33 -2.39
C ILE A 510 36.97 22.78 -3.66
N TYR A 511 35.73 22.32 -3.88
CA TYR A 511 34.91 22.71 -5.03
C TYR A 511 34.75 24.24 -5.12
N LEU A 512 34.45 24.92 -4.02
CA LEU A 512 34.35 26.38 -3.97
C LEU A 512 35.68 27.09 -4.29
N ILE A 513 36.82 26.52 -3.93
CA ILE A 513 38.14 27.11 -4.20
C ILE A 513 38.46 27.09 -5.71
N PHE A 514 37.99 26.07 -6.44
CA PHE A 514 38.25 25.88 -7.87
C PHE A 514 37.16 26.47 -8.79
N GLY A 515 35.95 26.74 -8.29
CA GLY A 515 34.77 27.05 -9.11
C GLY A 515 34.39 28.52 -9.34
N TYR A 516 34.90 29.51 -8.60
CA TYR A 516 34.41 30.90 -8.72
C TYR A 516 35.45 32.00 -8.40
N GLU A 517 35.29 33.18 -9.01
CA GLU A 517 36.20 34.33 -8.89
C GLU A 517 36.31 34.91 -7.46
N ARG A 518 37.48 35.49 -7.18
CA ARG A 518 38.18 35.61 -5.88
C ARG A 518 37.53 36.38 -4.71
N LYS A 519 36.35 37.02 -4.84
CA LYS A 519 36.01 38.18 -3.97
C LYS A 519 35.26 37.94 -2.64
N THR A 520 34.82 36.74 -2.27
CA THR A 520 34.09 36.49 -0.99
C THR A 520 34.73 35.43 -0.08
N ARG A 521 36.04 35.22 -0.22
CA ARG A 521 36.83 34.29 0.62
C ARG A 521 37.12 34.94 1.98
N ILE A 522 36.64 34.36 3.08
CA ILE A 522 37.36 34.19 4.38
C ILE A 522 36.41 33.56 5.42
N SER A 523 35.12 33.90 5.42
CA SER A 523 34.15 33.40 6.44
C SER A 523 33.72 31.93 6.24
N ILE A 524 33.29 31.56 5.02
CA ILE A 524 32.67 30.25 4.72
C ILE A 524 33.66 29.07 4.72
N ALA A 525 34.97 29.33 4.65
CA ALA A 525 36.01 28.29 4.62
C ALA A 525 36.62 27.96 6.01
N ARG A 526 36.07 28.52 7.10
CA ARG A 526 36.54 28.29 8.48
C ARG A 526 36.16 26.89 8.95
N ASN A 527 37.09 26.18 9.60
CA ASN A 527 36.85 24.82 10.13
C ASN A 527 35.59 24.73 11.00
N SER A 528 35.28 25.75 11.80
CA SER A 528 34.07 25.80 12.64
C SER A 528 32.77 25.77 11.83
N VAL A 529 32.74 26.36 10.63
CA VAL A 529 31.54 26.34 9.77
C VAL A 529 31.35 24.94 9.19
N LEU A 530 32.42 24.29 8.73
CA LEU A 530 32.36 22.91 8.24
C LEU A 530 31.86 21.95 9.33
N ILE A 531 32.39 22.07 10.55
CA ILE A 531 31.98 21.25 11.69
C ILE A 531 30.53 21.53 12.08
N ALA A 532 30.09 22.80 12.10
CA ALA A 532 28.70 23.16 12.40
C ALA A 532 27.72 22.62 11.35
N SER A 533 28.08 22.66 10.06
CA SER A 533 27.24 22.07 9.00
C SER A 533 27.16 20.54 9.13
N THR A 534 28.26 19.86 9.45
CA THR A 534 28.23 18.42 9.73
C THR A 534 27.37 18.09 10.95
N LEU A 535 27.48 18.89 12.02
CA LEU A 535 26.63 18.74 13.20
C LEU A 535 25.15 18.94 12.86
N GLY A 536 24.81 19.88 11.97
CA GLY A 536 23.44 20.06 11.48
C GLY A 536 22.87 18.81 10.79
N ILE A 537 23.68 18.11 9.99
CA ILE A 537 23.29 16.83 9.37
C ILE A 537 23.03 15.77 10.43
N VAL A 538 23.93 15.62 11.40
CA VAL A 538 23.78 14.65 12.50
C VAL A 538 22.55 14.97 13.38
N VAL A 539 22.27 16.25 13.64
CA VAL A 539 21.06 16.67 14.39
C VAL A 539 19.79 16.30 13.62
N ALA A 540 19.77 16.49 12.29
CA ALA A 540 18.62 16.08 11.48
C ALA A 540 18.37 14.56 11.56
N GLU A 541 19.43 13.75 11.54
CA GLU A 541 19.35 12.29 11.71
C GLU A 541 18.87 11.90 13.11
N LEU A 542 19.37 12.56 14.16
CA LEU A 542 18.94 12.34 15.54
C LEU A 542 17.46 12.70 15.75
N VAL A 543 16.98 13.79 15.15
CA VAL A 543 15.57 14.17 15.19
C VAL A 543 14.73 13.11 14.47
N LEU A 544 15.13 12.70 13.27
CA LEU A 544 14.39 11.71 12.49
C LEU A 544 14.30 10.35 13.21
N THR A 545 15.42 9.87 13.75
CA THR A 545 15.46 8.61 14.52
C THR A 545 14.78 8.73 15.89
N GLY A 546 14.83 9.89 16.53
CA GLY A 546 14.09 10.19 17.75
C GLY A 546 12.57 10.16 17.55
N LEU A 547 12.07 10.78 16.47
CA LEU A 547 10.66 10.71 16.08
C LEU A 547 10.25 9.26 15.75
N TRP A 548 11.12 8.52 15.06
CA TRP A 548 10.87 7.10 14.77
C TRP A 548 10.68 6.30 16.06
N VAL A 549 11.57 6.44 17.05
CA VAL A 549 11.43 5.76 18.34
C VAL A 549 10.20 6.25 19.11
N ALA A 550 9.88 7.54 19.09
CA ALA A 550 8.74 8.09 19.80
C ALA A 550 7.40 7.54 19.30
N PHE A 551 7.21 7.43 17.98
CA PHE A 551 5.92 7.03 17.42
C PHE A 551 5.82 5.52 17.14
N ALA A 552 6.87 4.90 16.57
CA ALA A 552 6.84 3.48 16.26
C ALA A 552 7.19 2.60 17.47
N SER A 553 7.98 3.12 18.42
CA SER A 553 8.40 2.44 19.66
C SER A 553 8.87 0.98 19.45
N PRO A 554 10.04 0.76 18.81
CA PRO A 554 10.60 -0.58 18.63
C PRO A 554 10.81 -1.29 19.97
N SER A 555 10.43 -2.57 20.03
CA SER A 555 10.54 -3.42 21.21
C SER A 555 11.04 -4.81 20.83
N VAL A 556 11.34 -5.64 21.84
CA VAL A 556 11.61 -7.05 21.61
C VAL A 556 10.30 -7.73 21.19
N VAL A 557 10.29 -8.32 19.98
CA VAL A 557 9.20 -9.14 19.46
C VAL A 557 9.64 -10.59 19.53
N VAL A 558 8.69 -11.43 19.93
CA VAL A 558 8.86 -12.87 20.09
C VAL A 558 8.28 -13.54 18.86
N SER A 559 9.14 -14.16 18.07
CA SER A 559 8.78 -14.81 16.82
C SER A 559 9.00 -16.33 16.96
N ILE A 560 8.13 -17.13 16.37
CA ILE A 560 8.19 -18.60 16.44
C ILE A 560 8.94 -19.11 15.21
N GLU A 561 10.02 -19.86 15.40
CA GLU A 561 10.88 -20.33 14.32
C GLU A 561 10.27 -21.52 13.58
N ASN A 562 9.70 -22.47 14.32
CA ASN A 562 9.11 -23.66 13.72
C ASN A 562 7.95 -24.19 14.56
N VAL A 563 6.84 -24.40 13.85
CA VAL A 563 5.54 -24.91 14.33
C VAL A 563 5.66 -26.40 14.77
N THR A 564 6.84 -27.01 14.67
CA THR A 564 7.07 -28.41 15.06
C THR A 564 7.97 -28.55 16.27
N THR A 565 8.88 -27.60 16.51
CA THR A 565 9.89 -27.67 17.59
C THR A 565 9.56 -26.77 18.77
N GLY A 566 8.59 -25.85 18.62
CA GLY A 566 8.27 -24.86 19.66
C GLY A 566 9.42 -23.87 19.92
N ALA A 567 10.38 -23.76 19.01
CA ALA A 567 11.51 -22.85 19.15
C ALA A 567 11.06 -21.40 19.00
N VAL A 568 11.33 -20.60 20.03
CA VAL A 568 10.96 -19.20 20.12
C VAL A 568 12.22 -18.36 20.14
N TYR A 569 12.29 -17.39 19.23
CA TYR A 569 13.39 -16.43 19.13
C TYR A 569 12.90 -15.00 19.39
N GLN A 570 13.82 -14.18 19.85
CA GLN A 570 13.60 -12.77 20.06
C GLN A 570 14.34 -11.97 19.00
N GLU A 571 13.64 -10.99 18.45
CA GLU A 571 14.19 -10.02 17.52
C GLU A 571 13.66 -8.61 17.84
N CYS A 572 14.30 -7.60 17.28
CA CYS A 572 13.82 -6.23 17.41
C CYS A 572 12.79 -5.98 16.31
N GLY A 573 11.56 -5.69 16.72
CA GLY A 573 10.45 -5.41 15.81
C GLY A 573 9.51 -4.34 16.35
N VAL A 574 8.37 -4.19 15.71
CA VAL A 574 7.26 -3.33 16.15
C VAL A 574 5.96 -4.13 16.14
N VAL A 575 4.96 -3.66 16.88
CA VAL A 575 3.62 -4.25 16.85
C VAL A 575 2.97 -4.13 15.46
N PRO A 576 2.13 -5.10 15.02
CA PRO A 576 1.57 -5.13 13.67
C PRO A 576 0.87 -3.84 13.24
N GLU A 577 0.12 -3.21 14.14
CA GLU A 577 -0.59 -1.95 13.92
C GLU A 577 0.35 -0.79 13.49
N LYS A 578 1.59 -0.79 13.98
CA LYS A 578 2.58 0.26 13.72
C LYS A 578 3.57 -0.10 12.60
N GLN A 579 3.39 -1.25 11.94
CA GLN A 579 4.31 -1.74 10.89
C GLN A 579 4.40 -0.77 9.70
N GLY A 580 3.28 -0.17 9.29
CA GLY A 580 3.25 0.82 8.22
C GLY A 580 4.09 2.07 8.56
N LEU A 581 3.96 2.57 9.80
CA LEU A 581 4.71 3.73 10.27
C LEU A 581 6.21 3.42 10.41
N HIS A 582 6.56 2.24 10.91
CA HIS A 582 7.94 1.77 10.97
C HIS A 582 8.58 1.72 9.58
N THR A 583 7.85 1.21 8.58
CA THR A 583 8.29 1.15 7.18
C THR A 583 8.48 2.53 6.57
N ALA A 584 7.57 3.47 6.86
CA ALA A 584 7.67 4.84 6.37
C ALA A 584 8.92 5.58 6.90
N PHE A 585 9.20 5.50 8.21
CA PHE A 585 10.42 6.10 8.79
C PHE A 585 11.70 5.48 8.26
N LEU A 586 11.71 4.15 8.06
CA LEU A 586 12.83 3.44 7.47
C LEU A 586 13.13 3.93 6.05
N ILE A 587 12.10 4.04 5.19
CA ILE A 587 12.25 4.58 3.82
C ILE A 587 12.78 6.01 3.87
N LEU A 588 12.18 6.86 4.71
CA LEU A 588 12.57 8.27 4.83
C LEU A 588 14.04 8.43 5.23
N LEU A 589 14.50 7.65 6.22
CA LEU A 589 15.89 7.67 6.68
C LEU A 589 16.86 7.15 5.61
N TYR A 590 16.54 6.07 4.91
CA TYR A 590 17.38 5.57 3.83
C TYR A 590 17.44 6.54 2.64
N CYS A 591 16.34 7.19 2.28
CA CYS A 591 16.32 8.24 1.26
C CYS A 591 17.22 9.42 1.66
N PHE A 592 17.17 9.86 2.92
CA PHE A 592 18.05 10.91 3.43
C PHE A 592 19.53 10.54 3.30
N ASN A 593 19.92 9.34 3.75
CA ASN A 593 21.30 8.87 3.68
C ASN A 593 21.78 8.62 2.23
N ALA A 594 20.90 8.12 1.36
CA ALA A 594 21.19 7.96 -0.06
C ALA A 594 21.41 9.32 -0.76
N LEU A 595 20.62 10.33 -0.40
CA LEU A 595 20.82 11.70 -0.89
C LEU A 595 22.17 12.27 -0.43
N LEU A 596 22.53 12.10 0.85
CA LEU A 596 23.83 12.52 1.36
C LEU A 596 24.98 11.85 0.59
N LEU A 597 24.88 10.54 0.33
CA LEU A 597 25.87 9.79 -0.45
C LEU A 597 25.94 10.26 -1.91
N PHE A 598 24.79 10.54 -2.53
CA PHE A 598 24.73 11.08 -3.90
C PHE A 598 25.42 12.45 -4.00
N VAL A 599 25.19 13.33 -3.03
CA VAL A 599 25.86 14.64 -2.95
C VAL A 599 27.37 14.46 -2.73
N CYS A 600 27.79 13.49 -1.90
CA CYS A 600 29.21 13.14 -1.74
C CYS A 600 29.84 12.68 -3.06
N LEU A 601 29.16 11.84 -3.83
CA LEU A 601 29.62 11.37 -5.14
C LEU A 601 29.77 12.52 -6.14
N PHE A 602 28.79 13.43 -6.18
CA PHE A 602 28.85 14.63 -7.01
C PHE A 602 30.09 15.46 -6.68
N PHE A 603 30.33 15.75 -5.40
CA PHE A 603 31.51 16.54 -5.00
C PHE A 603 32.82 15.80 -5.21
N ALA A 604 32.86 14.48 -5.01
CA ALA A 604 34.05 13.66 -5.31
C ALA A 604 34.39 13.74 -6.80
N TYR A 605 33.39 13.62 -7.68
CA TYR A 605 33.56 13.78 -9.12
C TYR A 605 33.98 15.21 -9.50
N ALA A 606 33.30 16.23 -8.95
CA ALA A 606 33.57 17.63 -9.28
C ALA A 606 34.98 18.08 -8.87
N THR A 607 35.52 17.50 -7.80
CA THR A 607 36.86 17.83 -7.29
C THR A 607 37.99 16.96 -7.88
N ARG A 608 37.70 16.01 -8.77
CA ARG A 608 38.70 15.08 -9.33
C ARG A 608 39.87 15.74 -10.04
N LYS A 609 39.64 16.89 -10.69
CA LYS A 609 40.70 17.67 -11.37
C LYS A 609 41.70 18.29 -10.38
N ALA A 610 41.31 18.43 -9.11
CA ALA A 610 42.15 18.98 -8.05
C ALA A 610 43.03 17.93 -7.35
N TYR A 611 42.89 16.64 -7.66
CA TYR A 611 43.57 15.53 -6.98
C TYR A 611 45.10 15.64 -7.02
N ASN A 612 45.67 16.14 -8.12
CA ASN A 612 47.11 16.30 -8.27
C ASN A 612 47.69 17.44 -7.41
N ARG A 613 46.85 18.41 -7.01
CA ARG A 613 47.25 19.53 -6.14
C ARG A 613 46.95 19.27 -4.66
N PHE A 614 45.91 18.49 -4.39
CA PHE A 614 45.49 18.10 -3.05
C PHE A 614 45.41 16.58 -2.96
N GLY A 615 46.53 15.91 -2.73
CA GLY A 615 46.59 14.44 -2.66
C GLY A 615 45.63 13.82 -1.61
N GLU A 616 45.19 14.60 -0.63
CA GLU A 616 44.16 14.20 0.34
C GLU A 616 42.78 13.98 -0.30
N SER A 617 42.37 14.84 -1.24
CA SER A 617 41.06 14.77 -1.90
C SER A 617 40.89 13.50 -2.74
N LYS A 618 41.99 12.95 -3.26
CA LYS A 618 42.04 11.66 -3.95
C LYS A 618 41.64 10.51 -3.02
N ASN A 619 42.16 10.48 -1.80
CA ASN A 619 41.84 9.44 -0.82
C ASN A 619 40.39 9.57 -0.34
N ILE A 620 39.90 10.79 -0.13
CA ILE A 620 38.48 11.05 0.22
C ILE A 620 37.56 10.55 -0.90
N GLY A 621 37.87 10.84 -2.18
CA GLY A 621 37.11 10.34 -3.32
C GLY A 621 37.08 8.81 -3.40
N PHE A 622 38.22 8.14 -3.20
CA PHE A 622 38.27 6.67 -3.18
C PHE A 622 37.45 6.06 -2.06
N SER A 623 37.50 6.62 -0.85
CA SER A 623 36.66 6.16 0.27
C SER A 623 35.17 6.26 -0.07
N ILE A 624 34.73 7.37 -0.68
CA ILE A 624 33.33 7.55 -1.09
C ILE A 624 32.93 6.50 -2.15
N TYR A 625 33.78 6.23 -3.15
CA TYR A 625 33.48 5.23 -4.18
C TYR A 625 33.38 3.80 -3.61
N ILE A 626 34.32 3.40 -2.75
CA ILE A 626 34.33 2.07 -2.15
C ILE A 626 33.08 1.86 -1.28
N VAL A 627 32.75 2.83 -0.43
CA VAL A 627 31.57 2.72 0.44
C VAL A 627 30.27 2.75 -0.37
N THR A 628 30.21 3.53 -1.46
CA THR A 628 29.05 3.52 -2.36
C THR A 628 28.81 2.14 -2.95
N ILE A 629 29.86 1.50 -3.45
CA ILE A 629 29.80 0.13 -3.98
C ILE A 629 29.33 -0.83 -2.88
N LEU A 630 29.94 -0.75 -1.68
CA LEU A 630 29.56 -1.60 -0.55
C LEU A 630 28.10 -1.43 -0.16
N VAL A 631 27.57 -0.21 -0.06
CA VAL A 631 26.18 0.04 0.31
C VAL A 631 25.20 -0.46 -0.77
N ILE A 632 25.51 -0.26 -2.06
CA ILE A 632 24.66 -0.71 -3.18
C ILE A 632 24.49 -2.24 -3.19
N PHE A 633 25.55 -3.00 -2.87
CA PHE A 633 25.49 -4.46 -2.88
C PHE A 633 25.09 -5.05 -1.52
N ALA A 634 25.59 -4.49 -0.43
CA ALA A 634 25.47 -5.11 0.88
C ALA A 634 24.13 -4.85 1.56
N VAL A 635 23.49 -3.70 1.31
CA VAL A 635 22.14 -3.42 1.86
C VAL A 635 21.11 -4.37 1.23
N PRO A 636 20.98 -4.51 -0.10
CA PRO A 636 20.05 -5.48 -0.69
C PRO A 636 20.37 -6.93 -0.29
N ALA A 637 21.65 -7.31 -0.23
CA ALA A 637 22.06 -8.64 0.21
C ALA A 637 21.57 -8.98 1.63
N ALA A 638 21.52 -7.98 2.54
CA ALA A 638 21.00 -8.17 3.89
C ALA A 638 19.46 -8.38 3.94
N TYR A 639 18.71 -8.01 2.90
CA TYR A 639 17.25 -8.16 2.85
C TYR A 639 16.77 -9.31 1.94
N ILE A 640 17.60 -9.78 1.01
CA ILE A 640 17.25 -10.84 0.05
C ILE A 640 17.43 -12.25 0.65
N LEU A 641 18.25 -12.41 1.68
CA LEU A 641 18.46 -13.72 2.29
C LEU A 641 17.18 -14.20 3.00
N PRO A 642 16.64 -15.39 2.64
CA PRO A 642 15.44 -15.94 3.27
C PRO A 642 15.70 -16.19 4.76
N MET A 643 14.70 -15.88 5.60
CA MET A 643 14.79 -15.88 7.07
C MET A 643 14.11 -17.12 7.65
N GLN A 644 14.37 -18.29 7.08
CA GLN A 644 13.60 -19.51 7.36
C GLN A 644 14.26 -20.36 8.45
N THR A 645 15.56 -20.21 8.68
CA THR A 645 16.32 -20.97 9.69
C THR A 645 17.13 -20.07 10.64
N ASP A 646 17.39 -20.53 11.87
CA ASP A 646 18.27 -19.88 12.86
C ASP A 646 19.63 -19.44 12.27
N THR A 647 20.22 -20.29 11.42
CA THR A 647 21.53 -20.04 10.79
C THR A 647 21.48 -18.83 9.85
N GLU A 648 20.39 -18.64 9.11
CA GLU A 648 20.23 -17.52 8.18
C GLU A 648 20.06 -16.19 8.92
N ARG A 649 19.31 -16.19 10.04
CA ARG A 649 19.15 -14.99 10.90
C ARG A 649 20.45 -14.60 11.58
N GLY A 650 21.20 -15.58 12.10
CA GLY A 650 22.55 -15.36 12.63
C GLY A 650 23.51 -14.79 11.58
N THR A 651 23.43 -15.30 10.35
CA THR A 651 24.22 -14.83 9.21
C THR A 651 23.91 -13.39 8.82
N GLN A 652 22.63 -12.98 8.83
CA GLN A 652 22.22 -11.61 8.54
C GLN A 652 22.78 -10.61 9.57
N ARG A 653 22.74 -10.97 10.86
CA ARG A 653 23.33 -10.16 11.95
C ARG A 653 24.84 -10.01 11.75
N LEU A 654 25.53 -11.11 11.50
CA LEU A 654 26.98 -11.11 11.24
C LEU A 654 27.34 -10.26 10.02
N LEU A 655 26.60 -10.38 8.92
CA LEU A 655 26.80 -9.60 7.70
C LEU A 655 26.67 -8.10 7.97
N THR A 656 25.65 -7.69 8.72
CA THR A 656 25.44 -6.28 9.11
C THR A 656 26.62 -5.74 9.92
N CYS A 657 27.07 -6.49 10.94
CA CYS A 657 28.23 -6.13 11.76
C CYS A 657 29.52 -6.04 10.94
N LEU A 658 29.72 -6.96 9.99
CA LEU A 658 30.89 -6.97 9.09
C LEU A 658 30.91 -5.72 8.20
N ILE A 659 29.76 -5.31 7.65
CA ILE A 659 29.65 -4.09 6.84
C ILE A 659 30.01 -2.86 7.66
N MET A 660 29.46 -2.73 8.87
CA MET A 660 29.76 -1.62 9.77
C MET A 660 31.26 -1.53 10.12
N PHE A 661 31.88 -2.69 10.38
CA PHE A 661 33.32 -2.81 10.63
C PHE A 661 34.16 -2.39 9.41
N ILE A 662 33.85 -2.92 8.22
CA ILE A 662 34.60 -2.63 6.98
C ILE A 662 34.50 -1.14 6.62
N ILE A 663 33.30 -0.54 6.71
CA ILE A 663 33.11 0.87 6.41
C ILE A 663 33.89 1.73 7.41
N SER A 664 33.67 1.53 8.72
CA SER A 664 34.25 2.40 9.76
C SER A 664 35.77 2.28 9.81
N THR A 665 36.29 1.05 9.83
CA THR A 665 37.73 0.78 9.90
C THR A 665 38.42 1.07 8.56
N GLY A 666 37.80 0.70 7.44
CA GLY A 666 38.34 0.94 6.10
C GLY A 666 38.49 2.42 5.77
N ILE A 667 37.50 3.25 6.14
CA ILE A 667 37.59 4.72 5.99
C ILE A 667 38.80 5.26 6.76
N SER A 668 38.99 4.85 8.02
CA SER A 668 40.10 5.34 8.84
C SER A 668 41.47 4.97 8.25
N LEU A 669 41.61 3.75 7.71
CA LEU A 669 42.86 3.29 7.12
C LEU A 669 43.15 3.97 5.78
N ILE A 670 42.17 4.06 4.87
CA ILE A 670 42.37 4.65 3.53
C ILE A 670 42.75 6.13 3.63
N LEU A 671 42.14 6.87 4.56
CA LEU A 671 42.38 8.30 4.71
C LEU A 671 43.72 8.61 5.39
N PHE A 672 44.05 7.92 6.48
CA PHE A 672 45.14 8.35 7.37
C PHE A 672 46.43 7.52 7.23
N LEU A 673 46.35 6.26 6.78
CA LEU A 673 47.53 5.39 6.68
C LEU A 673 48.60 5.92 5.72
N PRO A 674 48.29 6.50 4.53
CA PRO A 674 49.31 7.07 3.65
C PRO A 674 50.07 8.22 4.31
N ARG A 675 49.39 9.06 5.09
CA ARG A 675 49.96 10.23 5.76
C ARG A 675 50.79 9.86 6.99
N LEU A 676 50.33 8.89 7.77
CA LEU A 676 51.10 8.37 8.91
C LEU A 676 52.40 7.70 8.43
N ARG A 677 52.37 6.97 7.30
CA ARG A 677 53.58 6.40 6.69
C ARG A 677 54.59 7.47 6.27
N GLU A 678 54.14 8.59 5.72
CA GLU A 678 55.03 9.72 5.39
C GLU A 678 55.70 10.30 6.65
N VAL A 679 54.94 10.47 7.74
CA VAL A 679 55.48 10.95 9.03
C VAL A 679 56.49 9.97 9.61
N TRP A 680 56.20 8.67 9.61
CA TRP A 680 57.12 7.65 10.15
C TRP A 680 58.38 7.49 9.32
N LYS A 681 58.30 7.61 7.98
CA LYS A 681 59.50 7.59 7.11
C LYS A 681 60.42 8.78 7.39
N VAL A 682 59.84 9.97 7.59
CA VAL A 682 60.62 11.17 7.94
C VAL A 682 61.24 11.03 9.33
N GLN A 683 60.51 10.45 10.29
CA GLN A 683 61.02 10.18 11.65
C GLN A 683 62.15 9.13 11.64
N ALA A 684 62.00 8.04 10.88
CA ALA A 684 63.06 7.03 10.73
C ALA A 684 64.33 7.61 10.06
N ASN A 685 64.15 8.56 9.14
CA ASN A 685 65.27 9.27 8.50
C ASN A 685 65.89 10.36 9.41
N SER A 686 65.14 10.96 10.33
CA SER A 686 65.68 11.91 11.31
C SER A 686 66.38 11.21 12.47
N ASP A 687 65.85 10.07 12.93
CA ASP A 687 66.41 9.30 14.05
C ASP A 687 67.69 8.55 13.63
N SER A 688 67.86 8.24 12.33
CA SER A 688 69.12 7.74 11.76
C SER A 688 70.20 8.82 11.59
N GLN A 689 69.86 10.11 11.74
CA GLN A 689 70.81 11.23 11.66
C GLN A 689 71.15 11.86 13.02
N SER A 690 70.60 11.37 14.14
CA SER A 690 70.91 11.90 15.47
C SER A 690 71.50 10.84 16.40
N SER A 691 72.82 10.68 16.35
CA SER A 691 73.66 10.26 17.48
C SER A 691 74.96 11.09 17.45
N PRO A 692 75.49 11.54 18.60
CA PRO A 692 76.43 12.65 18.64
C PRO A 692 77.88 12.17 18.59
N THR A 693 78.73 12.86 17.81
CA THR A 693 80.09 13.21 18.28
C THR A 693 80.62 14.43 17.55
N SER A 694 81.25 15.27 18.37
CA SER A 694 81.88 16.55 18.16
C SER A 694 83.16 16.53 17.32
N GLY A 695 83.38 17.62 16.57
CA GLY A 695 84.64 18.38 16.61
C GLY A 695 85.71 18.02 15.57
N GLY A 696 86.02 18.98 14.68
CA GLY A 696 87.26 18.99 13.90
C GLY A 696 87.18 19.79 12.61
N ALA A 697 87.61 21.05 12.65
CA ALA A 697 87.94 21.92 11.51
C ALA A 697 89.01 21.27 10.60
N ALA A 698 89.32 21.64 9.36
CA ALA A 698 89.05 22.77 8.46
C ALA A 698 89.11 22.18 7.01
N VAL A 699 88.79 22.86 5.92
CA VAL A 699 89.73 23.72 5.19
C VAL A 699 88.98 24.35 4.01
N HIS A 700 89.14 25.67 3.88
CA HIS A 700 88.80 26.47 2.70
C HIS A 700 89.42 25.91 1.42
N ARG A 701 88.64 25.86 0.33
CA ARG A 701 89.17 26.11 -1.00
C ARG A 701 88.17 26.88 -1.86
N PHE A 702 88.42 28.18 -1.95
CA PHE A 702 88.00 29.05 -3.05
C PHE A 702 88.44 28.43 -4.37
N LEU A 703 87.54 28.35 -5.35
CA LEU A 703 87.88 28.72 -6.72
C LEU A 703 86.74 29.53 -7.33
N SER A 704 87.19 30.61 -7.94
CA SER A 704 86.47 31.79 -8.37
C SER A 704 85.81 31.63 -9.73
N VAL A 705 84.73 32.40 -9.86
CA VAL A 705 84.06 32.89 -11.07
C VAL A 705 85.01 33.23 -12.22
N ARG A 706 84.64 32.82 -13.45
CA ARG A 706 84.87 33.64 -14.65
C ARG A 706 83.60 33.70 -15.50
N ARG A 707 83.10 34.94 -15.63
CA ARG A 707 82.04 35.42 -16.52
C ARG A 707 82.58 35.60 -17.96
N LYS A 708 81.66 35.43 -18.92
CA LYS A 708 81.50 36.05 -20.26
C LYS A 708 81.05 34.92 -21.22
N SER A 709 80.00 35.01 -22.02
CA SER A 709 79.28 36.17 -22.56
C SER A 709 77.97 35.66 -23.18
N ASN A 710 76.86 36.37 -22.97
CA ASN A 710 75.75 36.41 -23.92
C ASN A 710 76.16 37.36 -25.07
N PRO A 711 75.71 37.13 -26.31
CA PRO A 711 74.49 37.83 -26.73
C PRO A 711 73.52 36.98 -27.59
N GLU A 712 72.23 37.36 -27.53
CA GLU A 712 71.21 37.37 -28.60
C GLU A 712 70.92 36.06 -29.40
N GLN A 713 69.72 35.75 -29.89
CA GLN A 713 68.30 36.08 -29.72
C GLN A 713 67.63 35.17 -30.79
N ILE A 714 66.35 34.78 -30.62
CA ILE A 714 65.48 34.15 -31.66
C ILE A 714 65.82 32.64 -31.87
N SER A 715 64.94 31.63 -31.85
CA SER A 715 63.50 31.47 -32.10
C SER A 715 62.99 30.13 -31.51
N SER A 716 61.86 30.20 -30.82
CA SER A 716 60.65 29.35 -30.92
C SER A 716 60.67 27.82 -31.23
N PHE A 717 59.77 27.12 -30.49
CA PHE A 717 58.95 25.93 -30.82
C PHE A 717 59.64 24.53 -30.80
N HIS A 718 59.02 23.40 -30.39
CA HIS A 718 57.60 23.02 -30.31
C HIS A 718 57.30 22.04 -29.14
N VAL A 719 56.17 22.27 -28.45
CA VAL A 719 55.37 21.23 -27.79
C VAL A 719 54.43 20.66 -28.86
N HIS A 720 54.38 19.34 -29.05
CA HIS A 720 53.35 18.74 -29.90
C HIS A 720 51.99 18.83 -29.21
N ALA A 721 51.20 19.82 -29.61
CA ALA A 721 49.78 19.91 -29.35
C ALA A 721 49.05 18.85 -30.19
N VAL A 722 48.27 17.97 -29.57
CA VAL A 722 47.23 17.22 -30.28
C VAL A 722 46.00 18.14 -30.30
N HIS A 723 45.80 18.81 -31.44
CA HIS A 723 44.62 19.65 -31.65
C HIS A 723 43.37 18.78 -31.82
N PRO A 724 42.21 19.14 -31.24
CA PRO A 724 40.93 18.59 -31.69
C PRO A 724 40.79 18.89 -33.18
N THR A 725 40.39 17.88 -33.97
CA THR A 725 40.09 18.11 -35.38
C THR A 725 38.80 18.92 -35.45
N VAL A 726 38.96 20.22 -35.71
CA VAL A 726 37.86 21.16 -35.84
C VAL A 726 37.71 21.52 -37.31
N CYS A 727 36.53 21.30 -37.88
CA CYS A 727 36.24 21.64 -39.27
C CYS A 727 34.89 22.32 -39.37
N GLU A 728 34.80 23.43 -40.11
CA GLU A 728 33.52 23.98 -40.51
C GLU A 728 32.89 23.08 -41.58
N VAL A 729 31.62 22.77 -41.39
CA VAL A 729 30.84 21.86 -42.23
C VAL A 729 29.42 22.40 -42.37
N GLY A 730 28.75 22.05 -43.46
CA GLY A 730 27.30 22.16 -43.55
C GLY A 730 26.66 20.96 -42.85
N LEU A 731 25.67 21.19 -41.99
CA LEU A 731 24.87 20.13 -41.37
C LEU A 731 23.41 20.29 -41.77
N ARG A 732 22.79 19.19 -42.17
CA ARG A 732 21.36 19.15 -42.48
C ARG A 732 20.77 17.81 -42.05
N GLN A 733 19.58 17.82 -41.46
CA GLN A 733 18.82 16.60 -41.22
C GLN A 733 18.25 16.07 -42.53
N ASP A 734 18.33 14.76 -42.75
CA ASP A 734 17.93 14.12 -44.01
C ASP A 734 16.41 13.91 -44.08
N ARG A 735 15.66 15.03 -44.12
CA ARG A 735 14.20 15.08 -44.22
C ARG A 735 13.77 16.19 -45.18
N PHE A 736 12.65 15.97 -45.87
CA PHE A 736 12.12 16.91 -46.87
C PHE A 736 11.78 18.26 -46.22
N GLY A 737 12.31 19.36 -46.76
CA GLY A 737 12.13 20.72 -46.22
C GLY A 737 13.14 21.16 -45.16
N ALA A 738 14.09 20.31 -44.73
CA ALA A 738 15.16 20.71 -43.82
C ALA A 738 16.16 21.68 -44.49
N GLN A 739 16.52 22.76 -43.81
CA GLN A 739 17.49 23.76 -44.30
C GLN A 739 18.92 23.43 -43.84
N TRP A 740 19.91 23.81 -44.66
CA TRP A 740 21.32 23.68 -44.32
C TRP A 740 21.71 24.69 -43.24
N GLN A 741 22.44 24.22 -42.23
CA GLN A 741 23.00 25.04 -41.17
C GLN A 741 24.53 24.95 -41.21
N SER A 742 25.21 26.09 -41.08
CA SER A 742 26.67 26.09 -40.89
C SER A 742 26.97 25.60 -39.47
N ALA A 743 27.87 24.63 -39.35
CA ALA A 743 28.25 24.05 -38.08
C ALA A 743 29.76 23.85 -37.98
N THR A 744 30.28 23.95 -36.76
CA THR A 744 31.64 23.52 -36.45
C THR A 744 31.62 22.09 -35.93
N LEU A 745 32.24 21.18 -36.68
CA LEU A 745 32.47 19.80 -36.29
C LEU A 745 33.68 19.70 -35.37
N CYS A 746 33.49 19.10 -34.18
CA CYS A 746 34.54 18.81 -33.22
C CYS A 746 34.55 17.31 -32.90
N ALA A 747 35.61 16.60 -33.29
CA ALA A 747 35.81 15.19 -32.94
C ALA A 747 36.73 15.06 -31.71
N LEU A 748 36.20 14.51 -30.61
CA LEU A 748 36.89 14.29 -29.35
C LEU A 748 37.11 12.79 -29.14
N CYS A 749 38.13 12.24 -29.81
CA CYS A 749 38.35 10.79 -29.89
C CYS A 749 38.61 10.12 -28.53
N GLU A 750 39.28 10.79 -27.58
CA GLU A 750 39.49 10.25 -26.23
C GLU A 750 38.22 10.17 -25.39
N LEU A 751 37.18 10.92 -25.75
CA LEU A 751 35.87 10.95 -25.10
C LEU A 751 34.79 10.20 -25.90
N ASP A 752 35.18 9.57 -27.03
CA ASP A 752 34.29 8.87 -27.95
C ASP A 752 33.09 9.73 -28.42
N LEU A 753 33.30 11.04 -28.60
CA LEU A 753 32.22 12.01 -28.82
C LEU A 753 32.49 12.90 -30.04
N LEU A 754 31.46 13.07 -30.86
CA LEU A 754 31.41 13.94 -32.02
C LEU A 754 30.36 15.03 -31.78
N LEU A 755 30.75 16.29 -31.90
CA LEU A 755 29.85 17.43 -31.66
C LEU A 755 29.76 18.31 -32.90
N PHE A 756 28.55 18.75 -33.23
CA PHE A 756 28.28 19.80 -34.20
C PHE A 756 27.77 21.03 -33.45
N LEU A 757 28.49 22.14 -33.57
CA LEU A 757 28.19 23.39 -32.87
C LEU A 757 27.71 24.45 -33.86
N GLU A 758 26.71 25.25 -33.51
CA GLU A 758 26.12 26.26 -34.40
C GLU A 758 27.12 27.38 -34.78
N ASN A 759 28.08 27.65 -33.91
CA ASN A 759 29.22 28.55 -34.14
C ASN A 759 30.23 28.37 -32.98
N VAL A 760 31.53 28.52 -33.22
CA VAL A 760 32.61 28.31 -32.20
C VAL A 760 32.38 29.15 -30.94
N LYS A 761 31.71 30.31 -31.06
CA LYS A 761 31.47 31.23 -29.93
C LYS A 761 30.19 30.99 -29.14
N SER A 762 29.16 30.34 -29.71
CA SER A 762 27.85 30.22 -29.04
C SER A 762 27.74 29.00 -28.13
N SER A 763 28.67 28.04 -28.20
CA SER A 763 28.70 26.80 -27.40
C SER A 763 27.39 25.98 -27.43
N LYS A 764 26.50 26.28 -28.38
CA LYS A 764 25.22 25.59 -28.55
C LYS A 764 25.45 24.36 -29.43
N VAL A 765 25.25 23.19 -28.81
CA VAL A 765 25.35 21.89 -29.48
C VAL A 765 24.10 21.72 -30.33
N LEU A 766 24.28 21.66 -31.65
CA LEU A 766 23.21 21.37 -32.60
C LEU A 766 22.86 19.90 -32.56
N VAL A 767 23.87 19.04 -32.73
CA VAL A 767 23.74 17.59 -32.70
C VAL A 767 25.02 16.99 -32.13
N SER A 768 24.89 15.94 -31.33
CA SER A 768 26.01 15.17 -30.80
C SER A 768 25.84 13.69 -31.12
N PHE A 769 26.92 13.04 -31.50
CA PHE A 769 26.97 11.60 -31.71
C PHE A 769 28.09 10.98 -30.89
N LYS A 770 27.90 9.73 -30.49
CA LYS A 770 28.99 8.92 -29.94
C LYS A 770 29.74 8.24 -31.10
N LEU A 771 31.06 8.40 -31.19
CA LEU A 771 31.84 7.96 -32.35
C LEU A 771 31.72 6.45 -32.61
N SER A 772 31.69 5.63 -31.55
CA SER A 772 31.54 4.17 -31.65
C SER A 772 30.16 3.67 -32.10
N GLU A 773 29.13 4.52 -31.97
CA GLU A 773 27.73 4.17 -32.25
C GLU A 773 27.18 4.82 -33.53
N ILE A 774 28.04 5.46 -34.33
CA ILE A 774 27.66 6.01 -35.65
C ILE A 774 28.10 5.11 -36.79
N LEU A 775 27.28 5.07 -37.82
CA LEU A 775 27.56 4.47 -39.12
C LEU A 775 27.71 5.61 -40.13
N VAL A 776 28.81 5.60 -40.88
CA VAL A 776 29.19 6.67 -41.81
C VAL A 776 29.16 6.14 -43.23
N GLU A 777 28.28 6.69 -44.05
CA GLU A 777 28.19 6.37 -45.47
C GLU A 777 28.71 7.56 -46.30
N VAL A 778 29.64 7.29 -47.21
CA VAL A 778 30.17 8.31 -48.12
C VAL A 778 29.19 8.47 -49.29
N LEU A 779 28.65 9.67 -49.49
CA LEU A 779 27.77 9.97 -50.62
C LEU A 779 28.65 10.47 -51.78
N SER A 780 28.74 9.72 -52.87
CA SER A 780 29.49 10.14 -54.06
C SER A 780 28.76 11.28 -54.78
N ALA A 781 29.46 12.39 -55.03
CA ALA A 781 28.96 13.49 -55.84
C ALA A 781 29.00 13.09 -57.32
N GLU A 782 27.86 12.70 -57.90
CA GLU A 782 27.68 12.83 -59.36
C GLU A 782 27.45 14.31 -59.69
N SER A 783 28.25 14.81 -60.63
CA SER A 783 28.14 16.18 -61.13
C SER A 783 26.88 16.34 -61.98
N SER A 784 25.88 17.07 -61.49
CA SER A 784 24.91 17.73 -62.36
C SER A 784 25.32 19.20 -62.49
N ALA A 785 25.90 19.54 -63.65
CA ALA A 785 26.17 20.92 -64.02
C ALA A 785 24.88 21.61 -64.50
N ALA A 786 24.75 22.88 -64.11
CA ALA A 786 23.92 23.97 -64.63
C ALA A 786 23.01 24.57 -63.54
N SER A 787 23.02 25.87 -63.26
CA SER A 787 23.74 27.00 -63.83
C SER A 787 23.48 28.21 -62.91
N GLY A 788 24.49 29.08 -62.73
CA GLY A 788 24.34 30.34 -61.98
C GLY A 788 25.63 30.78 -61.28
N SER A 789 26.53 31.37 -62.07
CA SER A 789 27.94 31.68 -61.81
C SER A 789 28.26 32.74 -60.72
N PHE A 790 29.19 32.40 -59.82
CA PHE A 790 30.50 33.07 -59.70
C PHE A 790 31.52 32.08 -59.10
N SER A 791 32.62 31.85 -59.82
CA SER A 791 33.81 31.06 -59.45
C SER A 791 34.69 31.87 -58.46
N THR A 792 35.53 31.32 -57.58
CA THR A 792 36.64 30.38 -57.83
C THR A 792 37.02 29.56 -56.57
N SER A 793 36.87 28.24 -56.65
CA SER A 793 37.95 27.23 -56.51
C SER A 793 37.30 25.86 -56.43
N SER A 794 37.63 25.01 -57.40
CA SER A 794 37.12 23.65 -57.55
C SER A 794 37.63 22.76 -56.43
N ASN A 795 36.86 22.66 -55.35
CA ASN A 795 36.90 21.52 -54.44
C ASN A 795 35.50 20.93 -54.43
N SER A 796 35.31 19.77 -55.04
CA SER A 796 34.03 19.06 -55.00
C SER A 796 33.67 18.82 -53.53
N ALA A 797 32.67 19.56 -53.03
CA ALA A 797 32.16 19.40 -51.67
C ALA A 797 31.76 17.94 -51.49
N THR A 798 32.33 17.28 -50.48
CA THR A 798 32.13 15.85 -50.26
C THR A 798 31.16 15.67 -49.11
N ARG A 799 30.10 14.88 -49.32
CA ARG A 799 29.01 14.70 -48.36
C ARG A 799 29.10 13.34 -47.69
N LEU A 800 28.86 13.29 -46.39
CA LEU A 800 28.75 12.08 -45.60
C LEU A 800 27.36 12.00 -44.97
N SER A 801 26.79 10.80 -44.93
CA SER A 801 25.59 10.53 -44.13
C SER A 801 26.01 9.89 -42.81
N LEU A 802 25.56 10.48 -41.69
CA LEU A 802 25.74 9.97 -40.34
C LEU A 802 24.41 9.40 -39.83
N LYS A 803 24.41 8.11 -39.50
CA LYS A 803 23.27 7.40 -38.92
C LYS A 803 23.68 6.78 -37.58
N MET A 804 22.79 6.74 -36.60
CA MET A 804 23.07 5.97 -35.38
C MET A 804 22.86 4.48 -35.64
N LYS A 805 23.79 3.63 -35.20
CA LYS A 805 23.70 2.17 -35.36
C LYS A 805 22.41 1.59 -34.73
N ALA A 806 21.91 2.22 -33.66
CA ALA A 806 20.72 1.79 -32.93
C ALA A 806 19.38 2.28 -33.53
N ASP A 807 19.40 3.34 -34.36
CA ASP A 807 18.20 3.90 -35.02
C ASP A 807 18.59 4.45 -36.40
N GLN A 808 18.31 3.65 -37.43
CA GLN A 808 18.69 3.96 -38.81
C GLN A 808 17.71 4.91 -39.52
N THR A 809 16.65 5.37 -38.84
CA THR A 809 15.60 6.20 -39.46
C THR A 809 15.89 7.69 -39.44
N ALA A 810 16.87 8.14 -38.65
CA ALA A 810 17.30 9.54 -38.57
C ALA A 810 18.74 9.71 -39.08
N SER A 811 18.90 10.07 -40.35
CA SER A 811 20.19 10.46 -40.94
C SER A 811 20.44 11.97 -40.85
N HIS A 812 21.70 12.34 -40.66
CA HIS A 812 22.19 13.70 -40.82
C HIS A 812 23.24 13.73 -41.93
N ILE A 813 23.08 14.65 -42.88
CA ILE A 813 24.02 14.86 -43.97
C ILE A 813 25.00 15.95 -43.55
N VAL A 814 26.29 15.64 -43.65
CA VAL A 814 27.39 16.54 -43.35
C VAL A 814 28.13 16.84 -44.64
N GLU A 815 28.25 18.11 -44.98
CA GLU A 815 28.97 18.59 -46.16
C GLU A 815 30.30 19.21 -45.77
N PHE A 816 31.39 18.66 -46.30
CA PHE A 816 32.74 19.18 -46.08
C PHE A 816 33.13 20.16 -47.19
N PRO A 817 33.83 21.26 -46.85
CA PRO A 817 34.25 22.27 -47.84
C PRO A 817 35.22 21.72 -48.90
N SER A 818 35.96 20.65 -48.58
CA SER A 818 36.84 19.95 -49.52
C SER A 818 37.09 18.51 -49.07
N ARG A 819 37.46 17.64 -50.01
CA ARG A 819 37.81 16.25 -49.74
C ARG A 819 39.01 16.10 -48.79
N GLU A 820 39.93 17.08 -48.80
CA GLU A 820 41.07 17.13 -47.87
C GLU A 820 40.64 17.38 -46.42
N LYS A 821 39.65 18.26 -46.20
CA LYS A 821 39.11 18.51 -44.86
C LYS A 821 38.28 17.35 -44.31
N MET A 822 37.72 16.52 -45.20
CA MET A 822 36.98 15.30 -44.82
C MET A 822 37.90 14.14 -44.40
N ARG A 823 39.12 14.05 -44.98
CA ARG A 823 40.04 12.91 -44.82
C ARG A 823 40.41 12.62 -43.35
N PRO A 824 40.77 13.62 -42.51
CA PRO A 824 41.06 13.39 -41.10
C PRO A 824 39.86 12.80 -40.35
N PHE A 825 38.65 13.28 -40.63
CA PHE A 825 37.44 12.78 -39.99
C PHE A 825 37.14 11.32 -40.34
N LEU A 826 37.22 10.94 -41.63
CA LEU A 826 37.03 9.54 -42.05
C LEU A 826 38.06 8.59 -41.42
N SER A 827 39.31 9.05 -41.26
CA SER A 827 40.37 8.23 -40.64
C SER A 827 40.12 7.96 -39.14
N LEU A 828 39.39 8.85 -38.46
CA LEU A 828 39.04 8.71 -37.05
C LEU A 828 37.89 7.71 -36.86
N VAL A 829 36.90 7.75 -37.76
CA VAL A 829 35.72 6.87 -37.65
C VAL A 829 35.99 5.46 -38.18
N THR A 830 36.82 5.29 -39.22
CA THR A 830 37.16 3.97 -39.78
C THR A 830 38.14 3.15 -38.94
N ARG A 831 38.90 3.76 -38.01
CA ARG A 831 39.87 3.07 -37.13
C ARG A 831 39.24 2.16 -36.07
N GLN A 832 37.94 2.27 -35.80
CA GLN A 832 37.27 1.48 -34.74
C GLN A 832 36.69 0.13 -35.21
N ASP A 833 36.70 -0.18 -36.51
CA ASP A 833 36.13 -1.43 -37.05
C ASP A 833 37.15 -2.59 -37.24
N GLN A 834 38.33 -2.56 -36.59
CA GLN A 834 39.24 -3.73 -36.59
C GLN A 834 39.36 -4.40 -35.20
N PRO A 835 39.24 -5.74 -35.11
CA PRO A 835 39.42 -6.47 -33.86
C PRO A 835 40.92 -6.55 -33.48
N PRO A 836 41.26 -6.80 -32.19
CA PRO A 836 42.65 -6.90 -31.78
C PRO A 836 43.28 -8.17 -32.36
N ARG A 837 44.27 -8.03 -33.25
CA ARG A 837 45.04 -9.15 -33.80
C ARG A 837 45.99 -9.75 -32.73
N SER A 838 45.96 -11.08 -32.65
CA SER A 838 46.82 -11.95 -31.84
C SER A 838 48.31 -11.85 -32.22
N ARG A 839 49.18 -12.07 -31.23
CA ARG A 839 50.66 -12.09 -31.30
C ARG A 839 51.21 -13.16 -32.27
N PHE A 840 52.09 -12.78 -33.21
CA PHE A 840 53.47 -13.29 -33.42
C PHE A 840 54.09 -12.72 -34.72
N SER A 841 55.44 -12.67 -34.72
CA SER A 841 56.48 -12.39 -35.74
C SER A 841 56.13 -12.47 -37.24
N ARG A 842 56.86 -11.91 -38.23
CA ARG A 842 58.23 -11.35 -38.38
C ARG A 842 58.27 -10.64 -39.76
N ALA A 843 59.22 -9.72 -39.93
CA ALA A 843 59.81 -9.16 -41.16
C ALA A 843 59.74 -10.07 -42.43
N THR A 844 59.63 -9.62 -43.69
CA THR A 844 60.04 -8.37 -44.38
C THR A 844 59.56 -8.38 -45.84
N ALA A 845 59.33 -7.18 -46.40
CA ALA A 845 59.54 -6.73 -47.79
C ALA A 845 58.95 -7.50 -49.01
N SER A 846 58.06 -6.85 -49.77
CA SER A 846 58.37 -6.13 -51.04
C SER A 846 57.14 -6.01 -51.95
N MET A 847 56.91 -4.80 -52.45
CA MET A 847 56.14 -4.53 -53.68
C MET A 847 56.82 -5.17 -54.90
N VAL A 848 56.02 -5.63 -55.86
CA VAL A 848 56.27 -5.50 -57.31
C VAL A 848 54.89 -5.20 -57.93
N GLU A 849 54.52 -3.93 -58.04
CA GLU A 849 54.47 -3.13 -59.30
C GLU A 849 53.56 -3.71 -60.39
N SER A 850 52.52 -2.95 -60.77
CA SER A 850 51.91 -3.04 -62.09
C SER A 850 52.45 -1.91 -62.98
N SER A 851 53.17 -2.27 -64.03
CA SER A 851 53.26 -1.49 -65.27
C SER A 851 52.27 -2.04 -66.29
N ALA A 852 51.49 -1.15 -66.91
CA ALA A 852 50.72 -1.30 -68.17
C ALA A 852 49.64 -2.41 -68.16
N THR A 853 48.36 -2.11 -68.29
CA THR A 853 47.61 -1.56 -69.45
C THR A 853 46.15 -1.39 -69.02
#